data_AF-A0A261C6T1-F1
#
_entry.id   AF-A0A261C6T1-F1
#
_cell.length_a   1.000
_cell.length_b   1.000
_cell.length_c   1.000
_cell.angle_alpha   90.00
_cell.angle_beta   90.00
_cell.angle_gamma   90.00
#
_symmetry.space_group_name_H-M   'P 1'
#
loop_
_entity.id
_entity.type
_entity.pdbx_description
1 polymer ?
#
loop_
_entity_poly.entity_id
_entity_poly.type
_entity_poly.pdbx_seq_one_letter_code
_entity_poly.pdbx_strand_id
1 'polypeptide(L)'
;MSYNPPIETLTGREKKLAKKAKYRQDYPEPIKSRREVLKSIMMNEPVEIRERKVRAKNMEFFDKDYNSGENMYAMAVDMMKAMPDKTKSNGESLAKWYLEDFDLWLKNTEREKMLRDKFLKDPIIRINALKACHAEQKTLLSRVFDISQETLMKDVTESLQTNIAKGEFIKAARLAVNYQLSDTLDFETLARPLIISGHNKEAYELMQGSKQLQIDFVKWLDEFVGKSRTAIEQDLLQDLAKYAPNHAQNASFKNLKHKISQRYPTDGAKQEMSDENYFQDMVSTLQNHPDVQEQILFYLWSSNVEMKQIDALSIAIHLKINDKTSQQIPGKMRDFFRSEAVTEEQQKMLKEARILLEKRTSSKIAIIQLYFKDKVYLVDCVQLEDKRLSDERWQEFARQLFGSKNLKIIGFDMRNDLDAIIALPALRETLMLSRHCDKSRPVKRPHEMKVIVDTMLLGFGKHLRRIGVDVYLPADVADFKDKLKLINRLGGDYRRLIITVPSKSYTALREEYSRDLFAMPELNNKPPMEQLTDFCNKFNVEVRPEDEYLCCIECNSRLQIKFPGPIKIFFYNPLDWWNRMLQLNPDDYDGIVVKMSRPTPKSKWIVATVPTGCLHITRQTAIHNNLPDGVEVKIQKVPDDEFQRPNMCFYVCGDCGTVAYDGRASHQNSKTSQSNDKHLI
;
A
#
# COMPACT_ATOMS: atom_id res chain seq x y z
N MET A 1 -6.12 2.27 51.07
CA MET A 1 -6.18 1.86 49.65
C MET A 1 -5.64 3.01 48.81
N SER A 2 -4.38 2.98 48.37
CA SER A 2 -3.84 4.04 47.50
C SER A 2 -4.15 3.70 46.04
N TYR A 3 -4.81 4.63 45.36
CA TYR A 3 -5.21 4.50 43.97
C TYR A 3 -3.97 4.51 43.07
N ASN A 4 -3.65 3.38 42.42
CA ASN A 4 -2.59 3.33 41.40
C ASN A 4 -3.21 3.63 40.02
N PRO A 5 -2.74 4.66 39.30
CA PRO A 5 -3.30 5.01 38.01
C PRO A 5 -2.96 3.97 36.92
N PRO A 6 -3.77 3.88 35.85
CA PRO A 6 -3.55 2.94 34.75
C PRO A 6 -2.19 3.17 34.06
N ILE A 7 -1.51 2.07 33.70
CA ILE A 7 -0.13 2.04 33.15
C ILE A 7 0.04 2.90 31.88
N GLU A 8 -1.05 3.23 31.19
CA GLU A 8 -1.06 3.97 29.93
C GLU A 8 -0.67 5.44 30.08
N THR A 9 -0.81 6.05 31.27
CA THR A 9 -0.53 7.48 31.52
C THR A 9 0.91 7.79 31.95
N LEU A 10 1.78 6.78 32.11
CA LEU A 10 3.13 6.93 32.65
C LEU A 10 4.19 7.22 31.57
N THR A 11 5.15 8.10 31.87
CA THR A 11 6.32 8.37 31.00
C THR A 11 7.24 7.13 30.88
N GLY A 12 8.09 7.07 29.86
CA GLY A 12 8.98 5.91 29.62
C GLY A 12 9.89 5.54 30.81
N ARG A 13 10.28 6.52 31.62
CA ARG A 13 11.09 6.30 32.84
C ARG A 13 10.25 5.74 33.99
N GLU A 14 9.02 6.22 34.14
CA GLU A 14 8.06 5.77 35.16
C GLU A 14 7.52 4.38 34.85
N LYS A 15 7.24 4.06 33.58
CA LYS A 15 6.93 2.69 33.14
C LYS A 15 8.07 1.73 33.49
N LYS A 16 9.33 2.13 33.29
CA LYS A 16 10.51 1.30 33.63
C LYS A 16 10.67 1.10 35.13
N LEU A 17 10.39 2.13 35.94
CA LEU A 17 10.42 2.06 37.41
C LEU A 17 9.25 1.24 37.97
N ALA A 18 8.04 1.41 37.46
CA ALA A 18 6.85 0.64 37.83
C ALA A 18 6.99 -0.84 37.44
N LYS A 19 7.57 -1.14 36.27
CA LYS A 19 7.93 -2.52 35.87
C LYS A 19 8.98 -3.09 36.84
N LYS A 20 10.03 -2.33 37.17
CA LYS A 20 11.05 -2.73 38.18
C LYS A 20 10.45 -3.01 39.57
N ALA A 21 9.44 -2.26 39.98
CA ALA A 21 8.76 -2.44 41.26
C ALA A 21 7.80 -3.65 41.25
N LYS A 22 7.08 -3.88 40.14
CA LYS A 22 6.15 -5.01 39.98
C LYS A 22 6.83 -6.38 39.92
N TYR A 23 8.10 -6.43 39.52
CA TYR A 23 8.91 -7.67 39.44
C TYR A 23 10.00 -7.78 40.52
N ARG A 24 9.93 -6.96 41.59
CA ARG A 24 10.87 -7.06 42.71
C ARG A 24 10.52 -8.31 43.54
N GLN A 25 11.23 -9.40 43.28
CA GLN A 25 11.15 -10.62 44.09
C GLN A 25 12.03 -10.39 45.32
N ASP A 26 11.40 -10.16 46.49
CA ASP A 26 12.15 -10.06 47.74
C ASP A 26 12.57 -11.47 48.17
N TYR A 27 13.88 -11.73 48.11
CA TYR A 27 14.48 -12.98 48.58
C TYR A 27 14.68 -12.90 50.11
N PRO A 28 14.55 -14.01 50.84
CA PRO A 28 14.86 -14.06 52.27
C PRO A 28 16.37 -13.88 52.51
N GLU A 29 16.76 -13.47 53.73
CA GLU A 29 18.15 -13.57 54.17
C GLU A 29 18.51 -15.04 54.43
N PRO A 30 19.75 -15.49 54.14
CA PRO A 30 20.90 -14.70 53.69
C PRO A 30 21.00 -14.53 52.16
N ILE A 31 20.07 -15.08 51.37
CA ILE A 31 20.13 -15.08 49.90
C ILE A 31 20.15 -13.67 49.33
N LYS A 32 19.35 -12.76 49.90
CA LYS A 32 19.30 -11.36 49.47
C LYS A 32 20.65 -10.65 49.60
N SER A 33 21.25 -10.67 50.79
CA SER A 33 22.55 -10.03 51.00
C SER A 33 23.66 -10.64 50.14
N ARG A 34 23.68 -11.97 49.97
CA ARG A 34 24.65 -12.67 49.09
C ARG A 34 24.52 -12.24 47.63
N ARG A 35 23.30 -12.15 47.13
CA ARG A 35 23.02 -11.66 45.77
C ARG A 35 23.57 -10.25 45.56
N GLU A 36 23.41 -9.37 46.53
CA GLU A 36 23.92 -7.99 46.46
C GLU A 36 25.45 -7.96 46.48
N VAL A 37 26.10 -8.79 47.30
CA VAL A 37 27.56 -8.94 47.32
C VAL A 37 28.10 -9.39 45.96
N LEU A 38 27.56 -10.48 45.40
CA LEU A 38 28.01 -10.99 44.10
C LEU A 38 27.78 -9.96 42.98
N LYS A 39 26.64 -9.27 43.01
CA LYS A 39 26.34 -8.22 42.04
C LYS A 39 27.31 -7.04 42.15
N SER A 40 27.65 -6.64 43.37
CA SER A 40 28.61 -5.55 43.63
C SER A 40 29.99 -5.91 43.06
N ILE A 41 30.46 -7.14 43.28
CA ILE A 41 31.74 -7.62 42.73
C ILE A 41 31.72 -7.53 41.19
N MET A 42 30.66 -8.03 40.55
CA MET A 42 30.57 -8.01 39.07
C MET A 42 30.46 -6.61 38.47
N MET A 43 30.00 -5.62 39.23
CA MET A 43 29.85 -4.24 38.75
C MET A 43 31.06 -3.36 39.03
N ASN A 44 31.68 -3.51 40.20
CA ASN A 44 32.65 -2.55 40.72
C ASN A 44 34.10 -3.01 40.61
N GLU A 45 34.34 -4.32 40.48
CA GLU A 45 35.70 -4.87 40.45
C GLU A 45 36.26 -4.98 39.02
N PRO A 46 37.59 -4.90 38.82
CA PRO A 46 38.25 -5.21 37.55
C PRO A 46 37.96 -6.63 37.06
N VAL A 47 37.83 -6.80 35.74
CA VAL A 47 37.39 -8.08 35.12
C VAL A 47 38.30 -9.25 35.50
N GLU A 48 39.60 -8.98 35.61
CA GLU A 48 40.68 -9.94 35.86
C GLU A 48 40.60 -10.57 37.27
N ILE A 49 40.00 -9.86 38.23
CA ILE A 49 39.93 -10.30 39.63
C ILE A 49 38.53 -10.73 40.07
N ARG A 50 37.50 -10.51 39.23
CA ARG A 50 36.10 -10.86 39.55
C ARG A 50 35.94 -12.33 39.88
N GLU A 51 36.44 -13.21 39.02
CA GLU A 51 36.31 -14.66 39.21
C GLU A 51 36.91 -15.09 40.56
N ARG A 52 38.16 -14.70 40.84
CA ARG A 52 38.84 -15.02 42.10
C ARG A 52 38.07 -14.53 43.32
N LYS A 53 37.57 -13.27 43.30
CA LYS A 53 36.82 -12.68 44.42
C LYS A 53 35.46 -13.36 44.61
N VAL A 54 34.75 -13.67 43.53
CA VAL A 54 33.46 -14.39 43.58
C VAL A 54 33.68 -15.79 44.16
N ARG A 55 34.64 -16.55 43.64
CA ARG A 55 34.90 -17.92 44.09
C ARG A 55 35.27 -17.97 45.59
N ALA A 56 36.07 -17.02 46.07
CA ALA A 56 36.37 -16.89 47.49
C ALA A 56 35.10 -16.63 48.34
N LYS A 57 34.19 -15.76 47.87
CA LYS A 57 32.93 -15.50 48.57
C LYS A 57 31.96 -16.69 48.55
N ASN A 58 31.94 -17.46 47.46
CA ASN A 58 31.15 -18.68 47.41
C ASN A 58 31.57 -19.66 48.52
N MET A 59 32.88 -19.87 48.71
CA MET A 59 33.39 -20.72 49.80
C MET A 59 32.95 -20.23 51.19
N GLU A 60 33.07 -18.91 51.45
CA GLU A 60 32.58 -18.32 52.71
C GLU A 60 31.07 -18.54 52.92
N PHE A 61 30.28 -18.51 51.84
CA PHE A 61 28.83 -18.75 51.93
C PHE A 61 28.54 -20.21 52.29
N PHE A 62 29.23 -21.17 51.67
CA PHE A 62 29.06 -22.59 51.95
C PHE A 62 29.46 -22.95 53.39
N ASP A 63 30.56 -22.40 53.90
CA ASP A 63 30.96 -22.64 55.29
C ASP A 63 29.93 -22.10 56.28
N LYS A 64 29.35 -20.93 56.01
CA LYS A 64 28.28 -20.36 56.84
C LYS A 64 27.01 -21.19 56.82
N ASP A 65 26.60 -21.67 55.64
CA ASP A 65 25.42 -22.53 55.48
C ASP A 65 25.59 -23.85 56.21
N TYR A 66 26.80 -24.42 56.18
CA TYR A 66 27.06 -25.67 56.87
C TYR A 66 26.98 -25.49 58.39
N ASN A 67 27.55 -24.40 58.89
CA ASN A 67 27.56 -24.09 60.32
C ASN A 67 26.19 -23.66 60.86
N SER A 68 25.29 -23.14 60.01
CA SER A 68 23.91 -22.83 60.41
C SER A 68 23.04 -24.09 60.60
N GLY A 69 23.47 -25.24 60.06
CA GLY A 69 22.73 -26.50 60.10
C GLY A 69 21.55 -26.55 59.12
N GLU A 70 21.39 -25.52 58.28
CA GLU A 70 20.34 -25.47 57.26
C GLU A 70 20.59 -26.48 56.13
N ASN A 71 19.57 -26.72 55.31
CA ASN A 71 19.69 -27.61 54.17
C ASN A 71 20.54 -26.97 53.07
N MET A 72 21.81 -27.38 53.01
CA MET A 72 22.81 -26.93 52.03
C MET A 72 22.32 -26.98 50.58
N TYR A 73 21.63 -28.06 50.20
CA TYR A 73 21.16 -28.22 48.82
C TYR A 73 19.97 -27.32 48.53
N ALA A 74 19.08 -27.10 49.50
CA ALA A 74 18.00 -26.12 49.36
C ALA A 74 18.56 -24.69 49.24
N MET A 75 19.54 -24.33 50.07
CA MET A 75 20.22 -23.03 50.00
C MET A 75 20.93 -22.81 48.66
N ALA A 76 21.61 -23.85 48.15
CA ALA A 76 22.23 -23.81 46.82
C ALA A 76 21.18 -23.60 45.72
N VAL A 77 20.03 -24.27 45.80
CA VAL A 77 18.91 -24.09 44.85
C VAL A 77 18.36 -22.67 44.91
N ASP A 78 18.15 -22.13 46.10
CA ASP A 78 17.61 -20.77 46.26
C ASP A 78 18.62 -19.70 45.80
N MET A 79 19.92 -19.93 46.00
CA MET A 79 20.96 -19.07 45.45
C MET A 79 21.02 -19.15 43.91
N MET A 80 20.91 -20.35 43.32
CA MET A 80 20.81 -20.53 41.86
C MET A 80 19.57 -19.84 41.27
N LYS A 81 18.45 -19.80 41.99
CA LYS A 81 17.26 -19.03 41.59
C LYS A 81 17.50 -17.52 41.68
N ALA A 82 18.16 -17.07 42.74
CA ALA A 82 18.37 -15.66 43.03
C ALA A 82 19.55 -15.01 42.27
N MET A 83 20.29 -15.78 41.47
CA MET A 83 21.56 -15.34 40.87
C MET A 83 21.43 -13.97 40.16
N PRO A 84 22.33 -13.01 40.42
CA PRO A 84 22.28 -11.69 39.78
C PRO A 84 22.39 -11.79 38.27
N ASP A 85 21.55 -11.02 37.55
CA ASP A 85 21.62 -10.89 36.09
C ASP A 85 21.65 -12.25 35.36
N LYS A 86 20.97 -13.28 35.92
CA LYS A 86 20.99 -14.69 35.49
C LYS A 86 20.87 -14.94 33.99
N THR A 87 20.15 -14.09 33.25
CA THR A 87 19.95 -14.22 31.79
C THR A 87 21.01 -13.48 30.96
N LYS A 88 22.05 -12.94 31.58
CA LYS A 88 23.18 -12.25 30.92
C LYS A 88 24.47 -13.02 31.15
N SER A 89 25.46 -12.80 30.29
CA SER A 89 26.78 -13.45 30.37
C SER A 89 27.42 -13.42 31.76
N ASN A 90 27.38 -12.26 32.45
CA ASN A 90 27.90 -12.15 33.81
C ASN A 90 27.16 -13.06 34.80
N GLY A 91 25.84 -13.18 34.68
CA GLY A 91 25.04 -14.07 35.52
C GLY A 91 25.25 -15.54 35.19
N GLU A 92 25.45 -15.89 33.91
CA GLU A 92 25.81 -17.23 33.46
C GLU A 92 27.16 -17.67 34.06
N SER A 93 28.16 -16.79 34.04
CA SER A 93 29.45 -17.04 34.70
C SER A 93 29.31 -17.22 36.21
N LEU A 94 28.53 -16.35 36.89
CA LEU A 94 28.27 -16.48 38.32
C LEU A 94 27.62 -17.84 38.66
N ALA A 95 26.60 -18.24 37.90
CA ALA A 95 25.93 -19.52 38.10
C ALA A 95 26.89 -20.70 37.88
N LYS A 96 27.78 -20.59 36.89
CA LYS A 96 28.77 -21.63 36.58
C LYS A 96 29.77 -21.79 37.72
N TRP A 97 30.40 -20.69 38.12
CA TRP A 97 31.37 -20.69 39.21
C TRP A 97 30.75 -21.19 40.51
N TYR A 98 29.52 -20.76 40.83
CA TYR A 98 28.84 -21.18 42.04
C TYR A 98 28.64 -22.70 42.13
N LEU A 99 28.19 -23.34 41.04
CA LEU A 99 27.98 -24.80 41.04
C LEU A 99 29.29 -25.59 41.03
N GLU A 100 30.31 -25.11 40.30
CA GLU A 100 31.67 -25.67 40.34
C GLU A 100 32.29 -25.59 41.73
N ASP A 101 32.16 -24.43 42.39
CA ASP A 101 32.68 -24.19 43.73
C ASP A 101 31.93 -25.04 44.76
N PHE A 102 30.61 -25.19 44.63
CA PHE A 102 29.81 -26.03 45.53
C PHE A 102 30.22 -27.51 45.41
N ASP A 103 30.44 -27.99 44.19
CA ASP A 103 31.01 -29.32 43.98
C ASP A 103 32.38 -29.47 44.65
N LEU A 104 33.29 -28.53 44.36
CA LEU A 104 34.65 -28.57 44.87
C LEU A 104 34.66 -28.54 46.41
N TRP A 105 33.79 -27.73 47.01
CA TRP A 105 33.63 -27.65 48.46
C TRP A 105 33.12 -28.97 49.06
N LEU A 106 32.14 -29.62 48.44
CA LEU A 106 31.63 -30.93 48.87
C LEU A 106 32.73 -32.01 48.85
N LYS A 107 33.57 -32.00 47.81
CA LYS A 107 34.70 -32.93 47.65
C LYS A 107 35.81 -32.67 48.65
N ASN A 108 36.28 -31.42 48.73
CA ASN A 108 37.42 -31.04 49.58
C ASN A 108 37.13 -31.20 51.08
N THR A 109 35.86 -31.14 51.46
CA THR A 109 35.44 -31.34 52.86
C THR A 109 35.13 -32.81 53.19
N GLU A 110 35.11 -33.69 52.19
CA GLU A 110 34.72 -35.11 52.30
C GLU A 110 33.31 -35.33 52.88
N ARG A 111 32.44 -34.31 52.80
CA ARG A 111 31.07 -34.31 53.38
C ARG A 111 29.99 -34.76 52.40
N GLU A 112 30.35 -34.98 51.14
CA GLU A 112 29.44 -35.25 50.03
C GLU A 112 28.43 -36.37 50.36
N LYS A 113 28.91 -37.56 50.74
CA LYS A 113 28.06 -38.72 51.02
C LYS A 113 27.06 -38.44 52.15
N MET A 114 27.54 -37.94 53.28
CA MET A 114 26.72 -37.61 54.45
C MET A 114 25.63 -36.58 54.11
N LEU A 115 25.99 -35.51 53.39
CA LEU A 115 25.04 -34.44 53.06
C LEU A 115 23.99 -34.92 52.05
N ARG A 116 24.35 -35.76 51.08
CA ARG A 116 23.39 -36.37 50.15
C ARG A 116 22.38 -37.24 50.88
N ASP A 117 22.86 -38.15 51.72
CA ASP A 117 22.01 -39.07 52.49
C ASP A 117 21.07 -38.31 53.44
N LYS A 118 21.51 -37.16 53.95
CA LYS A 118 20.70 -36.32 54.85
C LYS A 118 19.65 -35.49 54.12
N PHE A 119 20.02 -34.83 53.02
CA PHE A 119 19.22 -33.74 52.46
C PHE A 119 18.59 -34.02 51.09
N LEU A 120 19.05 -35.04 50.36
CA LEU A 120 18.53 -35.36 49.02
C LEU A 120 17.57 -36.55 49.03
N LYS A 121 17.01 -36.95 50.17
CA LYS A 121 15.96 -37.99 50.21
C LYS A 121 14.67 -37.52 49.53
N ASP A 122 14.37 -36.23 49.61
CA ASP A 122 13.19 -35.62 48.99
C ASP A 122 13.44 -35.31 47.50
N PRO A 123 12.64 -35.87 46.56
CA PRO A 123 12.75 -35.56 45.13
C PRO A 123 12.47 -34.09 44.78
N ILE A 124 11.76 -33.33 45.63
CA ILE A 124 11.42 -31.92 45.38
C ILE A 124 12.67 -31.06 45.19
N ILE A 125 13.72 -31.30 45.98
CA ILE A 125 14.98 -30.53 45.89
C ILE A 125 15.66 -30.77 44.55
N ARG A 126 15.68 -32.02 44.07
CA ARG A 126 16.26 -32.39 42.76
C ARG A 126 15.50 -31.73 41.61
N ILE A 127 14.16 -31.76 41.65
CA ILE A 127 13.31 -31.12 40.63
C ILE A 127 13.52 -29.60 40.63
N ASN A 128 13.58 -28.97 41.80
CA ASN A 128 13.82 -27.54 41.91
C ASN A 128 15.22 -27.14 41.44
N ALA A 129 16.21 -28.00 41.64
CA ALA A 129 17.56 -27.81 41.14
C ALA A 129 17.58 -27.82 39.61
N LEU A 130 16.94 -28.81 38.96
CA LEU A 130 16.84 -28.90 37.49
C LEU A 130 16.22 -27.64 36.88
N LYS A 131 15.13 -27.14 37.49
CA LYS A 131 14.45 -25.91 37.06
C LYS A 131 15.28 -24.64 37.29
N ALA A 132 16.14 -24.64 38.31
CA ALA A 132 16.96 -23.48 38.65
C ALA A 132 18.27 -23.42 37.85
N CYS A 133 18.74 -24.53 37.30
CA CYS A 133 20.05 -24.63 36.66
C CYS A 133 20.03 -24.18 35.18
N HIS A 134 21.19 -23.73 34.67
CA HIS A 134 21.35 -23.48 33.24
C HIS A 134 21.52 -24.80 32.47
N ALA A 135 21.09 -24.80 31.20
CA ALA A 135 21.20 -25.93 30.29
C ALA A 135 22.59 -26.59 30.26
N GLU A 136 23.63 -25.77 30.20
CA GLU A 136 25.04 -26.20 30.09
C GLU A 136 25.59 -26.80 31.39
N GLN A 137 24.90 -26.59 32.52
CA GLN A 137 25.34 -27.02 33.84
C GLN A 137 24.63 -28.30 34.32
N LYS A 138 23.58 -28.78 33.64
CA LYS A 138 22.77 -29.89 34.17
C LYS A 138 23.55 -31.20 34.32
N THR A 139 24.60 -31.43 33.53
CA THR A 139 25.52 -32.56 33.72
C THR A 139 26.23 -32.50 35.08
N LEU A 140 26.84 -31.34 35.41
CA LEU A 140 27.50 -31.14 36.70
C LEU A 140 26.47 -31.19 37.84
N LEU A 141 25.31 -30.56 37.64
CA LEU A 141 24.20 -30.57 38.59
C LEU A 141 23.74 -31.98 38.91
N SER A 142 23.59 -32.83 37.90
CA SER A 142 23.10 -34.20 38.07
C SER A 142 24.03 -35.04 38.91
N ARG A 143 25.35 -34.82 38.77
CA ARG A 143 26.32 -35.40 39.68
C ARG A 143 26.16 -34.83 41.09
N VAL A 144 26.19 -33.50 41.25
CA VAL A 144 26.12 -32.83 42.58
C VAL A 144 24.87 -33.25 43.37
N PHE A 145 23.71 -33.24 42.73
CA PHE A 145 22.39 -33.49 43.31
C PHE A 145 21.92 -34.95 43.19
N ASP A 146 22.80 -35.86 42.74
CA ASP A 146 22.50 -37.29 42.63
C ASP A 146 21.18 -37.55 41.86
N ILE A 147 21.10 -36.98 40.65
CA ILE A 147 19.95 -37.08 39.75
C ILE A 147 20.21 -38.20 38.75
N SER A 148 19.24 -39.11 38.59
CA SER A 148 19.37 -40.20 37.61
C SER A 148 19.42 -39.66 36.18
N GLN A 149 20.15 -40.36 35.32
CA GLN A 149 20.23 -40.03 33.89
C GLN A 149 18.84 -39.98 33.24
N GLU A 150 17.94 -40.89 33.61
CA GLU A 150 16.56 -40.90 33.13
C GLU A 150 15.80 -39.60 33.47
N THR A 151 15.89 -39.14 34.72
CA THR A 151 15.22 -37.91 35.16
C THR A 151 15.82 -36.68 34.47
N LEU A 152 17.15 -36.65 34.32
CA LEU A 152 17.85 -35.60 33.61
C LEU A 152 17.39 -35.52 32.14
N MET A 153 17.36 -36.65 31.43
CA MET A 153 16.99 -36.68 30.02
C MET A 153 15.53 -36.27 29.81
N LYS A 154 14.63 -36.64 30.73
CA LYS A 154 13.24 -36.18 30.71
C LYS A 154 13.14 -34.66 30.82
N ASP A 155 13.80 -34.06 31.80
CA ASP A 155 13.80 -32.60 32.01
C ASP A 155 14.50 -31.84 30.87
N VAL A 156 15.58 -32.39 30.30
CA VAL A 156 16.24 -31.83 29.11
C VAL A 156 15.28 -31.84 27.91
N THR A 157 14.56 -32.94 27.68
CA THR A 157 13.61 -33.07 26.57
C THR A 157 12.43 -32.12 26.74
N GLU A 158 11.85 -32.02 27.94
CA GLU A 158 10.78 -31.05 28.25
C GLU A 158 11.25 -29.60 28.06
N SER A 159 12.48 -29.30 28.48
CA SER A 159 13.09 -27.97 28.30
C SER A 159 13.37 -27.66 26.83
N LEU A 160 13.80 -28.65 26.04
CA LEU A 160 14.02 -28.52 24.61
C LEU A 160 12.72 -28.14 23.90
N GLN A 161 11.65 -28.91 24.13
CA GLN A 161 10.32 -28.66 23.55
C GLN A 161 9.76 -27.29 23.99
N THR A 162 9.95 -26.92 25.26
CA THR A 162 9.53 -25.61 25.76
C THR A 162 10.25 -24.45 25.06
N ASN A 163 11.55 -24.59 24.79
CA ASN A 163 12.32 -23.55 24.12
C ASN A 163 11.93 -23.43 22.64
N ILE A 164 11.67 -24.55 21.96
CA ILE A 164 11.14 -24.57 20.59
C ILE A 164 9.78 -23.85 20.54
N ALA A 165 8.86 -24.19 21.44
CA ALA A 165 7.53 -23.57 21.49
C ALA A 165 7.58 -22.05 21.77
N LYS A 166 8.61 -21.58 22.48
CA LYS A 166 8.84 -20.15 22.76
C LYS A 166 9.60 -19.42 21.64
N GLY A 167 10.05 -20.11 20.60
CA GLY A 167 10.90 -19.54 19.54
C GLY A 167 12.34 -19.25 19.97
N GLU A 168 12.80 -19.82 21.09
CA GLU A 168 14.17 -19.67 21.57
C GLU A 168 15.12 -20.68 20.90
N PHE A 169 15.19 -20.65 19.56
CA PHE A 169 15.83 -21.69 18.75
C PHE A 169 17.32 -21.90 19.05
N ILE A 170 18.09 -20.85 19.34
CA ILE A 170 19.53 -20.97 19.71
C ILE A 170 19.69 -21.81 20.97
N LYS A 171 18.88 -21.56 22.00
CA LYS A 171 18.95 -22.30 23.27
C LYS A 171 18.51 -23.75 23.08
N ALA A 172 17.49 -23.97 22.25
CA ALA A 172 17.05 -25.31 21.88
C ALA A 172 18.15 -26.08 21.14
N ALA A 173 18.82 -25.50 20.15
CA ALA A 173 19.92 -26.15 19.43
C ALA A 173 21.10 -26.50 20.34
N ARG A 174 21.53 -25.59 21.21
CA ARG A 174 22.61 -25.87 22.18
C ARG A 174 22.24 -27.01 23.12
N LEU A 175 21.00 -27.06 23.59
CA LEU A 175 20.49 -28.20 24.38
C LEU A 175 20.54 -29.50 23.58
N ALA A 176 20.05 -29.48 22.35
CA ALA A 176 20.02 -30.67 21.51
C ALA A 176 21.43 -31.22 21.23
N VAL A 177 22.38 -30.35 20.89
CA VAL A 177 23.79 -30.72 20.64
C VAL A 177 24.45 -31.25 21.91
N ASN A 178 24.35 -30.53 23.02
CA ASN A 178 25.03 -30.88 24.27
C ASN A 178 24.56 -32.23 24.85
N TYR A 179 23.30 -32.60 24.62
CA TYR A 179 22.72 -33.85 25.11
C TYR A 179 22.49 -34.89 24.00
N GLN A 180 23.07 -34.69 22.81
CA GLN A 180 23.02 -35.63 21.68
C GLN A 180 21.59 -36.01 21.27
N LEU A 181 20.66 -35.05 21.29
CA LEU A 181 19.25 -35.21 20.93
C LEU A 181 18.95 -34.83 19.49
N SER A 182 19.96 -34.54 18.67
CA SER A 182 19.79 -34.12 17.27
C SER A 182 18.95 -35.09 16.44
N ASP A 183 19.08 -36.40 16.66
CA ASP A 183 18.32 -37.44 15.93
C ASP A 183 16.84 -37.53 16.33
N THR A 184 16.43 -36.85 17.41
CA THR A 184 15.03 -36.83 17.87
C THR A 184 14.22 -35.67 17.28
N LEU A 185 14.85 -34.85 16.44
CA LEU A 185 14.31 -33.60 15.94
C LEU A 185 14.08 -33.63 14.44
N ASP A 186 13.01 -32.97 14.02
CA ASP A 186 12.69 -32.78 12.60
C ASP A 186 13.34 -31.50 12.07
N PHE A 187 13.77 -31.51 10.81
CA PHE A 187 14.39 -30.37 10.14
C PHE A 187 13.55 -29.08 10.25
N GLU A 188 12.24 -29.21 10.06
CA GLU A 188 11.26 -28.12 10.11
C GLU A 188 11.11 -27.48 11.49
N THR A 189 11.38 -28.24 12.56
CA THR A 189 11.11 -27.80 13.93
C THR A 189 12.22 -26.93 14.52
N LEU A 190 13.46 -27.13 14.08
CA LEU A 190 14.61 -26.43 14.68
C LEU A 190 15.70 -26.01 13.68
N ALA A 191 16.09 -26.87 12.74
CA ALA A 191 17.16 -26.57 11.79
C ALA A 191 16.76 -25.46 10.80
N ARG A 192 15.57 -25.57 10.17
CA ARG A 192 15.05 -24.55 9.24
C ARG A 192 14.88 -23.18 9.92
N PRO A 193 14.23 -23.05 11.09
CA PRO A 193 14.16 -21.77 11.80
C PRO A 193 15.53 -21.11 12.04
N LEU A 194 16.55 -21.88 12.43
CA LEU A 194 17.90 -21.35 12.68
C LEU A 194 18.56 -20.83 11.40
N ILE A 195 18.48 -21.58 10.31
CA ILE A 195 19.05 -21.19 9.01
C ILE A 195 18.39 -19.92 8.49
N ILE A 196 17.05 -19.89 8.48
CA ILE A 196 16.27 -18.72 8.04
C ILE A 196 16.60 -17.49 8.90
N SER A 197 16.76 -17.67 10.21
CA SER A 197 17.08 -16.58 11.14
C SER A 197 18.54 -16.12 11.08
N GLY A 198 19.39 -16.74 10.24
CA GLY A 198 20.81 -16.41 10.10
C GLY A 198 21.73 -17.01 11.17
N HIS A 199 21.22 -17.94 11.99
CA HIS A 199 21.99 -18.67 13.02
C HIS A 199 22.64 -19.94 12.44
N ASN A 200 23.39 -19.76 11.36
CA ASN A 200 23.96 -20.86 10.57
C ASN A 200 24.93 -21.72 11.37
N LYS A 201 25.71 -21.12 12.28
CA LYS A 201 26.67 -21.85 13.11
C LYS A 201 25.95 -22.89 13.96
N GLU A 202 24.95 -22.48 14.73
CA GLU A 202 24.16 -23.37 15.57
C GLU A 202 23.37 -24.40 14.76
N ALA A 203 22.86 -24.02 13.58
CA ALA A 203 22.19 -24.95 12.67
C ALA A 203 23.14 -26.06 12.17
N TYR A 204 24.35 -25.70 11.74
CA TYR A 204 25.33 -26.68 11.25
C TYR A 204 25.84 -27.58 12.36
N GLU A 205 26.10 -27.04 13.57
CA GLU A 205 26.44 -27.84 14.74
C GLU A 205 25.33 -28.84 15.11
N LEU A 206 24.06 -28.42 15.03
CA LEU A 206 22.91 -29.30 15.22
C LEU A 206 22.88 -30.44 14.20
N MET A 207 23.04 -30.11 12.91
CA MET A 207 22.97 -31.06 11.81
C MET A 207 24.17 -32.01 11.76
N GLN A 208 25.35 -31.64 12.26
CA GLN A 208 26.48 -32.57 12.40
C GLN A 208 26.12 -33.81 13.21
N GLY A 209 25.25 -33.65 14.22
CA GLY A 209 24.79 -34.73 15.08
C GLY A 209 23.67 -35.61 14.49
N SER A 210 23.15 -35.32 13.30
CA SER A 210 22.10 -36.15 12.67
C SER A 210 22.21 -36.23 11.15
N LYS A 211 22.38 -37.45 10.63
CA LYS A 211 22.41 -37.70 9.19
C LYS A 211 21.07 -37.39 8.52
N GLN A 212 19.96 -37.64 9.22
CA GLN A 212 18.62 -37.40 8.68
C GLN A 212 18.39 -35.89 8.45
N LEU A 213 18.76 -35.05 9.40
CA LEU A 213 18.69 -33.59 9.24
C LEU A 213 19.53 -33.08 8.07
N GLN A 214 20.71 -33.66 7.82
CA GLN A 214 21.55 -33.29 6.67
C GLN A 214 20.87 -33.65 5.35
N ILE A 215 20.23 -34.82 5.27
CA ILE A 215 19.47 -35.24 4.08
C ILE A 215 18.32 -34.27 3.82
N ASP A 216 17.56 -33.94 4.87
CA ASP A 216 16.39 -33.08 4.74
C ASP A 216 16.77 -31.62 4.43
N PHE A 217 17.92 -31.15 4.93
CA PHE A 217 18.49 -29.87 4.51
C PHE A 217 18.79 -29.83 3.01
N VAL A 218 19.41 -30.88 2.46
CA VAL A 218 19.69 -30.93 1.02
C VAL A 218 18.41 -31.02 0.20
N LYS A 219 17.41 -31.79 0.64
CA LYS A 219 16.09 -31.83 -0.02
C LYS A 219 15.42 -30.46 -0.04
N TRP A 220 15.47 -29.74 1.09
CA TRP A 220 14.94 -28.39 1.17
C TRP A 220 15.64 -27.42 0.22
N LEU A 221 16.97 -27.52 0.05
CA LEU A 221 17.69 -26.75 -0.96
C LEU A 221 17.30 -27.14 -2.40
N ASP A 222 17.02 -28.42 -2.65
CA ASP A 222 16.63 -28.94 -3.96
C ASP A 222 15.27 -28.36 -4.42
N GLU A 223 14.38 -28.00 -3.48
CA GLU A 223 13.11 -27.32 -3.78
C GLU A 223 13.27 -25.94 -4.44
N PHE A 224 14.47 -25.35 -4.39
CA PHE A 224 14.78 -24.08 -5.04
C PHE A 224 15.29 -24.24 -6.47
N VAL A 225 15.65 -25.47 -6.88
CA VAL A 225 16.15 -25.73 -8.23
C VAL A 225 15.03 -25.47 -9.25
N GLY A 226 15.31 -24.60 -10.22
CA GLY A 226 14.34 -24.21 -11.26
C GLY A 226 13.37 -23.09 -10.85
N LYS A 227 13.39 -22.62 -9.60
CA LYS A 227 12.64 -21.42 -9.19
C LYS A 227 13.40 -20.15 -9.58
N SER A 228 12.67 -19.07 -9.87
CA SER A 228 13.27 -17.75 -10.08
C SER A 228 13.75 -17.18 -8.74
N ARG A 229 14.78 -16.32 -8.79
CA ARG A 229 15.32 -15.64 -7.60
C ARG A 229 14.22 -14.94 -6.79
N THR A 230 13.30 -14.26 -7.46
CA THR A 230 12.19 -13.54 -6.82
C THR A 230 11.23 -14.48 -6.09
N ALA A 231 10.93 -15.66 -6.65
CA ALA A 231 10.08 -16.65 -6.00
C ALA A 231 10.73 -17.23 -4.75
N ILE A 232 12.04 -17.52 -4.81
CA ILE A 232 12.82 -17.99 -3.66
C ILE A 232 12.85 -16.91 -2.57
N GLU A 233 13.11 -15.65 -2.93
CA GLU A 233 13.12 -14.53 -1.98
C GLU A 233 11.77 -14.35 -1.28
N GLN A 234 10.64 -14.51 -1.98
CA GLN A 234 9.30 -14.47 -1.38
C GLN A 234 9.05 -15.61 -0.40
N ASP A 235 9.37 -16.85 -0.79
CA ASP A 235 9.22 -18.04 0.07
C ASP A 235 10.03 -17.87 1.38
N LEU A 236 11.28 -17.42 1.28
CA LEU A 236 12.16 -17.20 2.42
C LEU A 236 11.74 -16.01 3.30
N LEU A 237 11.17 -14.94 2.71
CA LEU A 237 10.66 -13.79 3.45
C LEU A 237 9.46 -14.17 4.33
N GLN A 238 8.57 -15.04 3.83
CA GLN A 238 7.44 -15.54 4.60
C GLN A 238 7.91 -16.37 5.81
N ASP A 239 8.90 -17.25 5.60
CA ASP A 239 9.52 -18.02 6.67
C ASP A 239 10.25 -17.12 7.69
N LEU A 240 10.96 -16.08 7.22
CA LEU A 240 11.67 -15.15 8.10
C LEU A 240 10.71 -14.39 9.00
N ALA A 241 9.56 -13.95 8.47
CA ALA A 241 8.52 -13.30 9.26
C ALA A 241 7.93 -14.24 10.34
N LYS A 242 7.84 -15.54 10.04
CA LYS A 242 7.36 -16.57 10.98
C LYS A 242 8.36 -16.88 12.10
N TYR A 243 9.64 -17.04 11.77
CA TYR A 243 10.65 -17.55 12.71
C TYR A 243 11.43 -16.45 13.43
N ALA A 244 11.65 -15.31 12.79
CA ALA A 244 12.40 -14.21 13.37
C ALA A 244 11.75 -12.86 13.02
N PRO A 245 10.53 -12.58 13.52
CA PRO A 245 9.76 -11.39 13.16
C PRO A 245 10.58 -10.13 13.38
N ASN A 246 11.22 -9.98 14.55
CA ASN A 246 12.10 -8.84 14.86
C ASN A 246 13.31 -8.70 13.91
N HIS A 247 13.85 -9.81 13.42
CA HIS A 247 14.95 -9.79 12.45
C HIS A 247 14.42 -9.40 11.07
N ALA A 248 13.24 -9.90 10.67
CA ALA A 248 12.54 -9.49 9.47
C ALA A 248 12.25 -7.98 9.48
N GLN A 249 11.71 -7.43 10.57
CA GLN A 249 11.46 -5.97 10.67
C GLN A 249 12.76 -5.19 10.54
N ASN A 250 13.82 -5.62 11.24
CA ASN A 250 15.13 -4.95 11.18
C ASN A 250 15.80 -5.08 9.81
N ALA A 251 15.62 -6.18 9.10
CA ALA A 251 16.16 -6.41 7.76
C ALA A 251 15.43 -5.53 6.73
N SER A 252 14.09 -5.53 6.73
CA SER A 252 13.27 -4.65 5.89
C SER A 252 13.56 -3.18 6.19
N PHE A 253 13.70 -2.81 7.46
CA PHE A 253 14.08 -1.45 7.88
C PHE A 253 15.49 -1.05 7.40
N LYS A 254 16.50 -1.94 7.54
CA LYS A 254 17.86 -1.69 7.04
C LYS A 254 17.91 -1.59 5.52
N ASN A 255 17.19 -2.45 4.82
CA ASN A 255 17.09 -2.45 3.36
C ASN A 255 16.48 -1.13 2.87
N LEU A 256 15.34 -0.74 3.43
CA LEU A 256 14.69 0.54 3.08
C LEU A 256 15.58 1.75 3.41
N LYS A 257 16.32 1.73 4.51
CA LYS A 257 17.34 2.77 4.80
C LYS A 257 18.45 2.82 3.75
N HIS A 258 18.96 1.67 3.32
CA HIS A 258 19.97 1.61 2.27
C HIS A 258 19.44 2.17 0.95
N LYS A 259 18.22 1.81 0.56
CA LYS A 259 17.53 2.37 -0.62
C LYS A 259 17.36 3.89 -0.50
N ILE A 260 16.93 4.39 0.67
CA ILE A 260 16.85 5.84 0.92
C ILE A 260 18.23 6.51 0.77
N SER A 261 19.31 5.86 1.20
CA SER A 261 20.67 6.41 1.03
C SER A 261 21.15 6.42 -0.42
N GLN A 262 20.76 5.42 -1.24
CA GLN A 262 21.05 5.39 -2.67
C GLN A 262 20.27 6.45 -3.46
N ARG A 263 19.05 6.78 -2.99
CA ARG A 263 18.24 7.88 -3.55
C ARG A 263 18.72 9.26 -3.12
N TYR A 264 19.12 9.40 -1.85
CA TYR A 264 19.57 10.66 -1.27
C TYR A 264 21.01 10.54 -0.73
N PRO A 265 22.01 10.46 -1.62
CA PRO A 265 23.41 10.37 -1.23
C PRO A 265 23.83 11.61 -0.45
N THR A 266 24.66 11.40 0.58
CA THR A 266 25.02 12.46 1.56
C THR A 266 26.25 13.27 1.12
N ASP A 267 27.06 12.76 0.18
CA ASP A 267 28.41 13.28 -0.14
C ASP A 267 28.61 13.63 -1.62
N GLY A 268 27.62 14.25 -2.28
CA GLY A 268 27.75 14.64 -3.70
C GLY A 268 27.95 13.48 -4.68
N ALA A 269 27.82 12.23 -4.21
CA ALA A 269 27.81 11.03 -5.03
C ALA A 269 26.61 11.07 -5.99
N LYS A 270 26.77 10.48 -7.17
CA LYS A 270 25.69 10.38 -8.15
C LYS A 270 24.54 9.57 -7.55
N GLN A 271 23.33 10.04 -7.76
CA GLN A 271 22.11 9.30 -7.43
C GLN A 271 22.12 7.96 -8.19
N GLU A 272 22.20 6.85 -7.47
CA GLU A 272 22.34 5.50 -8.07
C GLU A 272 21.00 4.87 -8.42
N MET A 273 19.90 5.36 -7.86
CA MET A 273 18.57 4.76 -8.02
C MET A 273 17.56 5.74 -8.64
N SER A 274 16.85 5.29 -9.67
CA SER A 274 15.78 6.06 -10.34
C SER A 274 14.57 6.29 -9.41
N ASP A 275 13.79 7.34 -9.69
CA ASP A 275 12.60 7.67 -8.88
C ASP A 275 11.55 6.56 -8.88
N GLU A 276 11.34 5.96 -10.05
CA GLU A 276 10.35 4.90 -10.26
C GLU A 276 10.73 3.63 -9.49
N ASN A 277 11.96 3.13 -9.68
CA ASN A 277 12.41 1.91 -9.01
C ASN A 277 12.42 2.09 -7.49
N TYR A 278 12.87 3.26 -7.01
CA TYR A 278 12.82 3.60 -5.59
C TYR A 278 11.39 3.58 -5.06
N PHE A 279 10.45 4.24 -5.71
CA PHE A 279 9.08 4.37 -5.21
C PHE A 279 8.34 3.04 -5.19
N GLN A 280 8.44 2.25 -6.27
CA GLN A 280 7.82 0.91 -6.35
C GLN A 280 8.37 -0.02 -5.25
N ASP A 281 9.69 -0.02 -5.05
CA ASP A 281 10.32 -0.84 -4.02
C ASP A 281 9.92 -0.41 -2.61
N MET A 282 9.85 0.90 -2.35
CA MET A 282 9.42 1.46 -1.07
C MET A 282 7.96 1.07 -0.78
N VAL A 283 7.05 1.29 -1.73
CA VAL A 283 5.63 0.97 -1.58
C VAL A 283 5.42 -0.53 -1.41
N SER A 284 6.01 -1.37 -2.27
CA SER A 284 5.88 -2.82 -2.20
C SER A 284 6.36 -3.37 -0.85
N THR A 285 7.53 -2.92 -0.37
CA THR A 285 8.06 -3.37 0.91
C THR A 285 7.19 -2.90 2.08
N LEU A 286 6.72 -1.65 2.05
CA LEU A 286 5.90 -1.08 3.13
C LEU A 286 4.47 -1.64 3.14
N GLN A 287 3.90 -2.05 2.00
CA GLN A 287 2.61 -2.75 1.94
C GLN A 287 2.71 -4.14 2.58
N ASN A 288 3.79 -4.86 2.28
CA ASN A 288 4.02 -6.21 2.79
C ASN A 288 4.47 -6.22 4.27
N HIS A 289 5.04 -5.13 4.76
CA HIS A 289 5.51 -4.98 6.14
C HIS A 289 4.93 -3.72 6.83
N PRO A 290 3.66 -3.75 7.26
CA PRO A 290 3.02 -2.62 7.94
C PRO A 290 3.71 -2.19 9.26
N ASP A 291 4.44 -3.11 9.87
CA ASP A 291 5.18 -2.97 11.12
C ASP A 291 6.40 -2.04 11.01
N VAL A 292 6.96 -1.84 9.81
CA VAL A 292 8.10 -0.92 9.59
C VAL A 292 7.67 0.45 9.07
N GLN A 293 6.39 0.64 8.75
CA GLN A 293 5.85 1.88 8.17
C GLN A 293 6.14 3.11 9.05
N GLU A 294 5.79 3.05 10.33
CA GLU A 294 5.98 4.18 11.25
C GLU A 294 7.47 4.56 11.35
N GLN A 295 8.36 3.57 11.45
CA GLN A 295 9.81 3.81 11.64
C GLN A 295 10.47 4.42 10.40
N ILE A 296 10.10 3.95 9.20
CA ILE A 296 10.63 4.48 7.93
C ILE A 296 10.07 5.86 7.64
N LEU A 297 8.76 6.05 7.82
CA LEU A 297 8.16 7.37 7.66
C LEU A 297 8.70 8.35 8.70
N PHE A 298 8.99 7.91 9.92
CA PHE A 298 9.69 8.72 10.91
C PHE A 298 11.07 9.13 10.42
N TYR A 299 11.85 8.17 9.89
CA TYR A 299 13.20 8.41 9.38
C TYR A 299 13.22 9.44 8.24
N LEU A 300 12.26 9.36 7.31
CA LEU A 300 12.11 10.35 6.23
C LEU A 300 11.63 11.71 6.77
N TRP A 301 10.60 11.70 7.60
CA TRP A 301 9.95 12.90 8.13
C TRP A 301 10.86 13.73 9.06
N SER A 302 11.63 13.05 9.92
CA SER A 302 12.52 13.68 10.90
C SER A 302 13.83 14.18 10.31
N SER A 303 14.09 13.93 9.02
CA SER A 303 15.33 14.33 8.35
C SER A 303 15.47 15.84 8.14
N ASN A 304 14.38 16.61 8.29
CA ASN A 304 14.31 18.05 8.03
C ASN A 304 14.73 18.46 6.60
N VAL A 305 14.66 17.52 5.65
CA VAL A 305 14.89 17.75 4.22
C VAL A 305 13.53 17.75 3.52
N GLU A 306 13.15 18.87 2.89
CA GLU A 306 11.83 19.09 2.26
C GLU A 306 11.48 17.94 1.28
N MET A 307 12.42 17.55 0.40
CA MET A 307 12.21 16.43 -0.53
C MET A 307 11.92 15.08 0.16
N LYS A 308 12.57 14.77 1.29
CA LYS A 308 12.32 13.52 2.03
C LYS A 308 10.97 13.55 2.74
N GLN A 309 10.52 14.72 3.17
CA GLN A 309 9.20 14.91 3.78
C GLN A 309 8.09 14.83 2.73
N ILE A 310 8.27 15.41 1.55
CA ILE A 310 7.37 15.26 0.39
C ILE A 310 7.26 13.79 -0.01
N ASP A 311 8.39 13.06 -0.02
CA ASP A 311 8.42 11.62 -0.24
C ASP A 311 7.57 10.85 0.78
N ALA A 312 7.77 11.12 2.07
CA ALA A 312 7.00 10.49 3.14
C ALA A 312 5.49 10.76 2.96
N LEU A 313 5.09 11.97 2.58
CA LEU A 313 3.70 12.32 2.27
C LEU A 313 3.18 11.54 1.07
N SER A 314 3.95 11.47 -0.03
CA SER A 314 3.54 10.75 -1.24
C SER A 314 3.30 9.26 -0.97
N ILE A 315 4.18 8.62 -0.18
CA ILE A 315 4.07 7.22 0.23
C ILE A 315 2.86 7.03 1.14
N ALA A 316 2.68 7.88 2.17
CA ALA A 316 1.55 7.77 3.10
C ALA A 316 0.19 7.96 2.41
N ILE A 317 0.10 8.86 1.42
CA ILE A 317 -1.09 9.07 0.59
C ILE A 317 -1.35 7.83 -0.28
N HIS A 318 -0.32 7.28 -0.92
CA HIS A 318 -0.45 6.08 -1.76
C HIS A 318 -0.93 4.85 -0.97
N LEU A 319 -0.36 4.65 0.22
CA LEU A 319 -0.73 3.56 1.13
C LEU A 319 -2.08 3.78 1.84
N LYS A 320 -2.72 4.95 1.67
CA LYS A 320 -3.97 5.35 2.35
C LYS A 320 -3.87 5.33 3.88
N ILE A 321 -2.69 5.63 4.42
CA ILE A 321 -2.41 5.67 5.87
C ILE A 321 -2.33 7.11 6.41
N ASN A 322 -2.65 8.10 5.57
CA ASN A 322 -2.58 9.53 5.82
C ASN A 322 -3.74 10.07 6.70
N ASP A 323 -4.14 9.31 7.73
CA ASP A 323 -5.22 9.67 8.65
C ASP A 323 -4.70 10.05 10.05
N LYS A 324 -5.41 10.95 10.73
CA LYS A 324 -5.09 11.45 12.08
C LYS A 324 -5.10 10.37 13.17
N THR A 325 -5.77 9.24 12.94
CA THR A 325 -5.85 8.10 13.85
C THR A 325 -4.86 6.98 13.51
N SER A 326 -4.12 7.11 12.39
CA SER A 326 -3.23 6.07 11.91
C SER A 326 -2.03 5.87 12.85
N GLN A 327 -1.92 4.68 13.42
CA GLN A 327 -0.74 4.27 14.20
C GLN A 327 0.46 3.95 13.30
N GLN A 328 0.26 3.87 11.99
CA GLN A 328 1.29 3.52 11.00
C GLN A 328 2.11 4.73 10.52
N ILE A 329 1.73 5.95 10.92
CA ILE A 329 2.49 7.17 10.65
C ILE A 329 3.00 7.80 11.96
N PRO A 330 4.15 8.49 11.94
CA PRO A 330 4.74 9.09 13.14
C PRO A 330 3.83 10.15 13.78
N GLY A 331 3.93 10.33 15.11
CA GLY A 331 3.13 11.32 15.85
C GLY A 331 3.18 12.73 15.27
N LYS A 332 4.38 13.26 14.97
CA LYS A 332 4.53 14.59 14.35
C LYS A 332 3.90 14.69 12.95
N MET A 333 3.87 13.58 12.22
CA MET A 333 3.23 13.50 10.90
C MET A 333 1.70 13.37 11.05
N ARG A 334 1.18 12.70 12.09
CA ARG A 334 -0.25 12.74 12.43
C ARG A 334 -0.70 14.16 12.75
N ASP A 335 0.09 14.91 13.52
CA ASP A 335 -0.24 16.30 13.86
C ASP A 335 -0.32 17.19 12.62
N PHE A 336 0.52 16.93 11.61
CA PHE A 336 0.44 17.58 10.30
C PHE A 336 -0.92 17.35 9.62
N PHE A 337 -1.51 16.17 9.72
CA PHE A 337 -2.84 15.86 9.19
C PHE A 337 -4.01 16.26 10.11
N ARG A 338 -3.74 16.72 11.34
CA ARG A 338 -4.76 17.01 12.36
C ARG A 338 -5.32 18.42 12.28
N SER A 339 -4.59 19.36 11.69
CA SER A 339 -4.94 20.79 11.72
C SER A 339 -6.21 21.09 10.91
N GLU A 340 -7.23 21.66 11.56
CA GLU A 340 -8.48 22.12 10.91
C GLU A 340 -8.23 23.35 10.02
N ALA A 341 -7.12 24.07 10.24
CA ALA A 341 -6.61 25.12 9.37
C ALA A 341 -5.26 24.71 8.79
N VAL A 342 -5.24 24.31 7.51
CA VAL A 342 -4.01 23.93 6.80
C VAL A 342 -3.21 25.20 6.50
N THR A 343 -1.98 25.31 7.00
CA THR A 343 -1.11 26.47 6.70
C THR A 343 -0.72 26.49 5.22
N GLU A 344 -0.34 27.65 4.67
CA GLU A 344 0.11 27.77 3.27
C GLU A 344 1.28 26.83 2.95
N GLU A 345 2.20 26.65 3.90
CA GLU A 345 3.33 25.74 3.79
C GLU A 345 2.89 24.26 3.76
N GLN A 346 1.91 23.87 4.60
CA GLN A 346 1.33 22.53 4.57
C GLN A 346 0.59 22.27 3.24
N GLN A 347 -0.14 23.26 2.72
CA GLN A 347 -0.80 23.15 1.41
C GLN A 347 0.20 22.97 0.28
N LYS A 348 1.31 23.71 0.31
CA LYS A 348 2.41 23.59 -0.65
C LYS A 348 3.00 22.17 -0.65
N MET A 349 3.39 21.65 0.51
CA MET A 349 3.96 20.31 0.62
C MET A 349 2.99 19.20 0.18
N LEU A 350 1.71 19.31 0.54
CA LEU A 350 0.68 18.35 0.10
C LEU A 350 0.45 18.41 -1.41
N LYS A 351 0.47 19.61 -2.00
CA LYS A 351 0.37 19.78 -3.45
C LYS A 351 1.55 19.15 -4.16
N GLU A 352 2.77 19.38 -3.70
CA GLU A 352 3.99 18.81 -4.28
C GLU A 352 4.02 17.28 -4.14
N ALA A 353 3.61 16.74 -2.99
CA ALA A 353 3.52 15.30 -2.77
C ALA A 353 2.50 14.63 -3.71
N ARG A 354 1.36 15.29 -3.98
CA ARG A 354 0.36 14.80 -4.93
C ARG A 354 0.86 14.82 -6.37
N ILE A 355 1.53 15.90 -6.78
CA ILE A 355 2.14 16.00 -8.13
C ILE A 355 3.22 14.93 -8.31
N LEU A 356 4.05 14.70 -7.29
CA LEU A 356 5.09 13.69 -7.32
C LEU A 356 4.48 12.27 -7.39
N LEU A 357 3.44 12.02 -6.61
CA LEU A 357 2.71 10.75 -6.64
C LEU A 357 2.06 10.49 -8.01
N GLU A 358 1.46 11.50 -8.62
CA GLU A 358 0.86 11.40 -9.97
C GLU A 358 1.92 11.01 -11.01
N LYS A 359 3.12 11.58 -10.94
CA LYS A 359 4.25 11.17 -11.79
C LYS A 359 4.67 9.70 -11.58
N ARG A 360 4.74 9.26 -10.32
CA ARG A 360 5.15 7.89 -9.91
C ARG A 360 4.12 6.81 -10.15
N THR A 361 2.86 7.19 -10.34
CA THR A 361 1.74 6.26 -10.58
C THR A 361 1.28 6.27 -12.04
N SER A 362 1.85 7.15 -12.86
CA SER A 362 1.67 7.14 -14.30
C SER A 362 2.56 6.05 -14.90
N SER A 363 2.04 4.82 -14.97
CA SER A 363 2.71 3.74 -15.70
C SER A 363 2.80 4.13 -17.17
N LYS A 364 4.01 4.42 -17.65
CA LYS A 364 4.28 4.69 -19.07
C LYS A 364 4.91 3.47 -19.72
N ILE A 365 4.42 3.08 -20.89
CA ILE A 365 5.09 2.05 -21.69
C ILE A 365 6.35 2.66 -22.26
N ALA A 366 7.49 2.01 -22.00
CA ALA A 366 8.72 2.36 -22.67
C ALA A 366 8.87 1.65 -24.04
N ILE A 367 8.63 0.33 -24.08
CA ILE A 367 8.86 -0.51 -25.27
C ILE A 367 7.78 -1.58 -25.38
N ILE A 368 7.24 -1.82 -26.59
CA ILE A 368 6.35 -2.95 -26.91
C ILE A 368 7.07 -3.90 -27.87
N GLN A 369 7.09 -5.20 -27.56
CA GLN A 369 7.60 -6.24 -28.46
C GLN A 369 6.45 -6.93 -29.20
N LEU A 370 6.48 -6.89 -30.53
CA LEU A 370 5.46 -7.46 -31.41
C LEU A 370 6.01 -8.61 -32.25
N TYR A 371 5.37 -9.78 -32.16
CA TYR A 371 5.73 -10.95 -32.96
C TYR A 371 4.73 -11.20 -34.10
N PHE A 372 5.21 -11.09 -35.34
CA PHE A 372 4.46 -11.38 -36.57
C PHE A 372 5.08 -12.57 -37.30
N LYS A 373 4.44 -13.75 -37.24
CA LYS A 373 4.82 -15.00 -37.95
C LYS A 373 6.30 -15.44 -37.84
N ASP A 374 7.22 -14.74 -38.49
CA ASP A 374 8.66 -14.97 -38.64
C ASP A 374 9.52 -13.75 -38.24
N LYS A 375 8.92 -12.62 -37.82
CA LYS A 375 9.61 -11.36 -37.49
C LYS A 375 9.22 -10.80 -36.14
N VAL A 376 10.18 -10.14 -35.49
CA VAL A 376 10.00 -9.43 -34.21
C VAL A 376 10.26 -7.95 -34.44
N TYR A 377 9.35 -7.12 -33.93
CA TYR A 377 9.50 -5.67 -33.92
C TYR A 377 9.54 -5.19 -32.46
N LEU A 378 10.43 -4.23 -32.19
CA LEU A 378 10.44 -3.47 -30.94
C LEU A 378 9.94 -2.07 -31.24
N VAL A 379 8.86 -1.67 -30.59
CA VAL A 379 8.23 -0.36 -30.73
C VAL A 379 8.60 0.47 -29.52
N ASP A 380 9.39 1.52 -29.72
CA ASP A 380 9.76 2.47 -28.67
C ASP A 380 8.62 3.48 -28.45
N CYS A 381 7.82 3.26 -27.42
CA CYS A 381 6.67 4.10 -27.12
C CYS A 381 7.07 5.47 -26.56
N VAL A 382 8.24 5.59 -25.93
CA VAL A 382 8.76 6.88 -25.45
C VAL A 382 9.07 7.78 -26.63
N GLN A 383 9.77 7.25 -27.63
CA GLN A 383 10.11 8.04 -28.82
C GLN A 383 8.86 8.41 -29.65
N LEU A 384 7.83 7.56 -29.63
CA LEU A 384 6.54 7.85 -30.29
C LEU A 384 5.72 8.90 -29.53
N GLU A 385 5.75 8.89 -28.18
CA GLU A 385 5.21 9.98 -27.35
C GLU A 385 5.95 11.31 -27.60
N ASP A 386 7.29 11.28 -27.65
CA ASP A 386 8.13 12.46 -27.92
C ASP A 386 7.86 13.06 -29.30
N LYS A 387 7.57 12.19 -30.28
CA LYS A 387 7.12 12.58 -31.64
C LYS A 387 5.66 13.04 -31.70
N ARG A 388 4.94 13.04 -30.56
CA ARG A 388 3.56 13.49 -30.41
C ARG A 388 2.59 12.84 -31.39
N LEU A 389 2.65 11.52 -31.51
CA LEU A 389 1.67 10.75 -32.27
C LEU A 389 0.25 11.02 -31.76
N SER A 390 -0.70 11.15 -32.69
CA SER A 390 -2.10 11.40 -32.36
C SER A 390 -2.76 10.20 -31.68
N ASP A 391 -3.78 10.47 -30.88
CA ASP A 391 -4.50 9.46 -30.12
C ASP A 391 -5.24 8.49 -31.09
N GLU A 392 -5.67 8.96 -32.27
CA GLU A 392 -6.25 8.11 -33.33
C GLU A 392 -5.23 7.13 -33.89
N ARG A 393 -3.96 7.52 -34.02
CA ARG A 393 -2.92 6.59 -34.48
C ARG A 393 -2.60 5.54 -33.42
N TRP A 394 -2.66 5.89 -32.13
CA TRP A 394 -2.58 4.92 -31.04
C TRP A 394 -3.78 3.97 -31.01
N GLN A 395 -4.99 4.49 -31.26
CA GLN A 395 -6.21 3.69 -31.34
C GLN A 395 -6.24 2.80 -32.59
N GLU A 396 -5.78 3.29 -33.74
CA GLU A 396 -5.60 2.51 -34.97
C GLU A 396 -4.57 1.41 -34.74
N PHE A 397 -3.43 1.76 -34.14
CA PHE A 397 -2.42 0.80 -33.75
C PHE A 397 -3.01 -0.28 -32.85
N ALA A 398 -3.73 0.09 -31.78
CA ALA A 398 -4.38 -0.86 -30.88
C ALA A 398 -5.44 -1.71 -31.60
N ARG A 399 -6.26 -1.13 -32.48
CA ARG A 399 -7.29 -1.84 -33.24
C ARG A 399 -6.70 -2.86 -34.20
N GLN A 400 -5.62 -2.50 -34.89
CA GLN A 400 -4.90 -3.43 -35.75
C GLN A 400 -4.13 -4.47 -34.95
N LEU A 401 -3.55 -4.07 -33.81
CA LEU A 401 -2.82 -4.95 -32.92
C LEU A 401 -3.72 -6.06 -32.36
N PHE A 402 -4.87 -5.69 -31.78
CA PHE A 402 -5.81 -6.66 -31.18
C PHE A 402 -6.80 -7.28 -32.19
N GLY A 403 -7.00 -6.66 -33.36
CA GLY A 403 -7.90 -7.15 -34.41
C GLY A 403 -7.25 -8.04 -35.46
N SER A 404 -5.91 -8.07 -35.53
CA SER A 404 -5.18 -8.84 -36.55
C SER A 404 -5.07 -10.32 -36.19
N LYS A 405 -5.52 -11.19 -37.11
CA LYS A 405 -5.31 -12.65 -37.02
C LYS A 405 -3.86 -13.08 -37.31
N ASN A 406 -2.98 -12.15 -37.73
CA ASN A 406 -1.59 -12.44 -38.07
C ASN A 406 -0.62 -12.21 -36.91
N LEU A 407 -1.06 -11.54 -35.84
CA LEU A 407 -0.27 -11.32 -34.63
C LEU A 407 -0.40 -12.56 -33.72
N LYS A 408 0.72 -13.11 -33.26
CA LYS A 408 0.69 -14.30 -32.39
C LYS A 408 0.92 -13.98 -30.91
N ILE A 409 1.81 -13.04 -30.60
CA ILE A 409 2.24 -12.76 -29.22
C ILE A 409 2.63 -11.26 -29.09
N ILE A 410 2.22 -10.64 -27.98
CA ILE A 410 2.66 -9.32 -27.50
C ILE A 410 3.45 -9.55 -26.22
N GLY A 411 4.75 -9.24 -26.25
CA GLY A 411 5.64 -9.31 -25.08
C GLY A 411 5.77 -10.68 -24.39
N PHE A 412 6.52 -10.70 -23.29
CA PHE A 412 6.74 -11.89 -22.45
C PHE A 412 5.72 -11.97 -21.30
N ASP A 413 5.18 -10.83 -20.87
CA ASP A 413 4.20 -10.73 -19.79
C ASP A 413 2.97 -9.95 -20.26
N MET A 414 2.12 -10.66 -21.01
CA MET A 414 0.90 -10.11 -21.60
C MET A 414 0.05 -9.33 -20.61
N ARG A 415 0.05 -9.63 -19.30
CA ARG A 415 -0.79 -8.92 -18.34
C ARG A 415 -0.23 -7.52 -18.05
N ASN A 416 1.05 -7.44 -17.73
CA ASN A 416 1.72 -6.16 -17.48
C ASN A 416 1.80 -5.31 -18.75
N ASP A 417 2.05 -5.93 -19.91
CA ASP A 417 2.04 -5.25 -21.20
C ASP A 417 0.65 -4.67 -21.52
N LEU A 418 -0.43 -5.40 -21.22
CA LEU A 418 -1.80 -4.92 -21.43
C LEU A 418 -2.19 -3.81 -20.44
N ASP A 419 -1.82 -3.94 -19.16
CA ASP A 419 -2.07 -2.93 -18.13
C ASP A 419 -1.33 -1.63 -18.46
N ALA A 420 -0.12 -1.72 -19.02
CA ALA A 420 0.64 -0.57 -19.50
C ALA A 420 0.03 0.04 -20.78
N ILE A 421 -0.47 -0.79 -21.73
CA ILE A 421 -1.21 -0.31 -22.92
C ILE A 421 -2.49 0.43 -22.51
N ILE A 422 -3.20 -0.05 -21.48
CA ILE A 422 -4.41 0.58 -20.94
C ILE A 422 -4.08 1.85 -20.15
N ALA A 423 -2.87 1.99 -19.63
CA ALA A 423 -2.41 3.21 -18.96
C ALA A 423 -2.13 4.38 -19.93
N LEU A 424 -1.97 4.12 -21.24
CA LEU A 424 -1.89 5.17 -22.25
C LEU A 424 -3.19 5.99 -22.25
N PRO A 425 -3.14 7.33 -22.05
CA PRO A 425 -4.33 8.17 -21.98
C PRO A 425 -5.29 7.97 -23.16
N ALA A 426 -4.74 7.82 -24.37
CA ALA A 426 -5.47 7.59 -25.62
C ALA A 426 -6.29 6.28 -25.67
N LEU A 427 -5.88 5.28 -24.89
CA LEU A 427 -6.46 3.93 -24.90
C LEU A 427 -7.23 3.63 -23.60
N ARG A 428 -6.94 4.35 -22.52
CA ARG A 428 -7.57 4.18 -21.21
C ARG A 428 -9.09 4.38 -21.24
N GLU A 429 -9.55 5.42 -21.91
CA GLU A 429 -10.98 5.76 -21.98
C GLU A 429 -11.75 4.78 -22.89
N THR A 430 -11.18 4.41 -24.03
CA THR A 430 -11.79 3.51 -25.02
C THR A 430 -11.80 2.03 -24.59
N LEU A 431 -10.74 1.54 -23.93
CA LEU A 431 -10.63 0.11 -23.55
C LEU A 431 -11.33 -0.22 -22.22
N MET A 432 -11.47 0.74 -21.30
CA MET A 432 -12.15 0.51 -20.03
C MET A 432 -13.67 0.36 -20.23
N LEU A 433 -14.34 1.25 -20.98
CA LEU A 433 -15.79 1.16 -21.19
C LEU A 433 -16.22 -0.03 -22.06
N SER A 434 -15.39 -0.43 -23.03
CA SER A 434 -15.68 -1.53 -23.97
C SER A 434 -15.56 -2.94 -23.36
N ARG A 435 -14.90 -3.10 -22.21
CA ARG A 435 -14.72 -4.40 -21.52
C ARG A 435 -15.91 -4.83 -20.66
N HIS A 436 -16.90 -3.97 -20.47
CA HIS A 436 -17.95 -4.13 -19.46
C HIS A 436 -19.28 -4.69 -19.99
N CYS A 437 -19.28 -5.23 -21.21
CA CYS A 437 -20.47 -5.85 -21.80
C CYS A 437 -20.55 -7.34 -21.45
N ASP A 438 -21.63 -7.72 -20.79
CA ASP A 438 -22.01 -9.12 -20.61
C ASP A 438 -22.55 -9.67 -21.94
N LYS A 439 -21.73 -10.49 -22.61
CA LYS A 439 -22.06 -11.10 -23.91
C LYS A 439 -23.29 -12.02 -23.86
N SER A 440 -23.74 -12.43 -22.67
CA SER A 440 -24.94 -13.25 -22.50
C SER A 440 -26.25 -12.44 -22.53
N ARG A 441 -26.16 -11.11 -22.47
CA ARG A 441 -27.31 -10.19 -22.48
C ARG A 441 -27.32 -9.36 -23.76
N PRO A 442 -28.49 -8.93 -24.26
CA PRO A 442 -28.56 -8.02 -25.41
C PRO A 442 -27.84 -6.72 -25.06
N VAL A 443 -26.89 -6.34 -25.92
CA VAL A 443 -26.11 -5.11 -25.79
C VAL A 443 -26.95 -3.94 -26.28
N LYS A 444 -26.91 -2.82 -25.56
CA LYS A 444 -27.57 -1.57 -25.95
C LYS A 444 -26.56 -0.50 -26.29
N ARG A 445 -26.91 0.38 -27.22
CA ARG A 445 -26.14 1.60 -27.50
C ARG A 445 -26.62 2.73 -26.58
N PRO A 446 -25.74 3.71 -26.23
CA PRO A 446 -26.11 4.80 -25.35
C PRO A 446 -27.34 5.58 -25.83
N HIS A 447 -27.45 5.81 -27.13
CA HIS A 447 -28.55 6.56 -27.73
C HIS A 447 -29.91 5.87 -27.66
N GLU A 448 -29.96 4.56 -27.39
CA GLU A 448 -31.19 3.79 -27.18
C GLU A 448 -31.73 3.95 -25.74
N MET A 449 -30.93 4.51 -24.84
CA MET A 449 -31.27 4.66 -23.43
C MET A 449 -31.93 6.02 -23.18
N LYS A 450 -33.15 5.99 -22.64
CA LYS A 450 -33.88 7.19 -22.16
C LYS A 450 -33.93 7.17 -20.65
N VAL A 451 -33.37 8.20 -20.03
CA VAL A 451 -33.16 8.30 -18.57
C VAL A 451 -33.74 9.60 -18.04
N ILE A 452 -34.23 9.57 -16.80
CA ILE A 452 -34.45 10.73 -15.96
C ILE A 452 -33.71 10.50 -14.65
N VAL A 453 -32.95 11.49 -14.20
CA VAL A 453 -32.18 11.40 -12.95
C VAL A 453 -32.85 12.25 -11.86
N ASP A 454 -32.71 11.82 -10.60
CA ASP A 454 -33.08 12.62 -9.42
C ASP A 454 -32.26 13.93 -9.39
N THR A 455 -32.78 14.97 -8.71
CA THR A 455 -32.12 16.28 -8.58
C THR A 455 -30.79 16.22 -7.83
N MET A 456 -30.54 15.15 -7.07
CA MET A 456 -29.24 14.89 -6.43
C MET A 456 -28.19 14.29 -7.38
N LEU A 457 -28.58 13.91 -8.60
CA LEU A 457 -27.74 13.21 -9.59
C LEU A 457 -27.56 14.00 -10.89
N LEU A 458 -27.77 15.33 -10.86
CA LEU A 458 -27.66 16.16 -12.06
C LEU A 458 -26.26 16.10 -12.69
N GLY A 459 -25.20 16.07 -11.87
CA GLY A 459 -23.81 15.92 -12.35
C GLY A 459 -23.60 14.59 -13.10
N PHE A 460 -24.07 13.49 -12.50
CA PHE A 460 -24.05 12.18 -13.14
C PHE A 460 -24.85 12.17 -14.45
N GLY A 461 -26.04 12.78 -14.48
CA GLY A 461 -26.83 12.89 -15.69
C GLY A 461 -26.14 13.68 -16.80
N LYS A 462 -25.34 14.71 -16.47
CA LYS A 462 -24.47 15.38 -17.46
C LYS A 462 -23.39 14.45 -18.02
N HIS A 463 -22.79 13.59 -17.19
CA HIS A 463 -21.83 12.59 -17.66
C HIS A 463 -22.49 11.56 -18.59
N LEU A 464 -23.71 11.11 -18.29
CA LEU A 464 -24.47 10.22 -19.18
C LEU A 464 -24.78 10.86 -20.55
N ARG A 465 -25.11 12.17 -20.57
CA ARG A 465 -25.27 12.89 -21.84
C ARG A 465 -23.98 12.94 -22.64
N ARG A 466 -22.82 13.07 -21.99
CA ARG A 466 -21.51 13.08 -22.69
C ARG A 466 -21.27 11.82 -23.54
N ILE A 467 -21.75 10.67 -23.08
CA ILE A 467 -21.65 9.39 -23.80
C ILE A 467 -22.86 9.10 -24.71
N GLY A 468 -23.76 10.08 -24.93
CA GLY A 468 -24.84 9.98 -25.91
C GLY A 468 -26.20 9.44 -25.40
N VAL A 469 -26.36 9.27 -24.08
CA VAL A 469 -27.64 8.85 -23.45
C VAL A 469 -28.65 9.99 -23.48
N ASP A 470 -29.92 9.69 -23.80
CA ASP A 470 -31.02 10.66 -23.71
C ASP A 470 -31.42 10.86 -22.25
N VAL A 471 -30.89 11.90 -21.60
CA VAL A 471 -31.15 12.19 -20.18
C VAL A 471 -32.01 13.44 -20.01
N TYR A 472 -33.11 13.34 -19.27
CA TYR A 472 -33.82 14.48 -18.72
C TYR A 472 -33.19 14.91 -17.39
N LEU A 473 -32.72 16.15 -17.33
CA LEU A 473 -32.23 16.78 -16.10
C LEU A 473 -33.32 17.71 -15.59
N PRO A 474 -34.00 17.39 -14.48
CA PRO A 474 -35.02 18.26 -13.93
C PRO A 474 -34.41 19.56 -13.38
N ALA A 475 -35.12 20.69 -13.54
CA ALA A 475 -34.68 21.97 -13.00
C ALA A 475 -34.75 22.00 -11.47
N ASP A 476 -35.79 21.40 -10.91
CA ASP A 476 -36.03 21.27 -9.48
C ASP A 476 -36.89 20.04 -9.15
N VAL A 477 -37.25 19.88 -7.87
CA VAL A 477 -38.04 18.75 -7.39
C VAL A 477 -39.48 18.77 -7.92
N ALA A 478 -40.05 19.94 -8.20
CA ALA A 478 -41.40 20.06 -8.74
C ALA A 478 -41.41 19.62 -10.22
N ASP A 479 -40.48 20.14 -11.03
CA ASP A 479 -40.28 19.72 -12.42
C ASP A 479 -40.02 18.21 -12.53
N PHE A 480 -39.18 17.66 -11.64
CA PHE A 480 -38.95 16.21 -11.58
C PHE A 480 -40.27 15.44 -11.38
N LYS A 481 -41.08 15.82 -10.40
CA LYS A 481 -42.38 15.15 -10.11
C LYS A 481 -43.38 15.31 -11.26
N ASP A 482 -43.47 16.49 -11.85
CA ASP A 482 -44.39 16.75 -12.95
C ASP A 482 -43.98 15.97 -14.21
N LYS A 483 -42.67 15.86 -14.46
CA LYS A 483 -42.16 15.03 -15.55
C LYS A 483 -42.43 13.55 -15.30
N LEU A 484 -42.26 13.05 -14.08
CA LEU A 484 -42.59 11.66 -13.73
C LEU A 484 -44.08 11.35 -13.95
N LYS A 485 -44.98 12.25 -13.53
CA LYS A 485 -46.42 12.12 -13.79
C LYS A 485 -46.72 12.09 -15.29
N LEU A 486 -46.06 12.96 -16.07
CA LEU A 486 -46.22 13.01 -17.52
C LEU A 486 -45.72 11.71 -18.18
N ILE A 487 -44.56 11.20 -17.76
CA ILE A 487 -43.98 9.94 -18.25
C ILE A 487 -44.93 8.77 -17.95
N ASN A 488 -45.47 8.69 -16.74
CA ASN A 488 -46.40 7.64 -16.35
C ASN A 488 -47.72 7.71 -17.13
N ARG A 489 -48.23 8.93 -17.36
CA ARG A 489 -49.47 9.16 -18.12
C ARG A 489 -49.34 8.81 -19.60
N LEU A 490 -48.25 9.23 -20.25
CA LEU A 490 -48.08 9.06 -21.69
C LEU A 490 -47.55 7.67 -22.07
N GLY A 491 -46.69 7.08 -21.25
CA GLY A 491 -46.14 5.74 -21.50
C GLY A 491 -45.42 5.61 -22.86
N GLY A 492 -45.31 4.37 -23.36
CA GLY A 492 -44.74 4.07 -24.69
C GLY A 492 -43.35 4.67 -24.91
N ASP A 493 -43.17 5.42 -26.00
CA ASP A 493 -41.92 6.07 -26.37
C ASP A 493 -41.49 7.21 -25.43
N TYR A 494 -42.40 7.71 -24.58
CA TYR A 494 -42.10 8.72 -23.57
C TYR A 494 -41.52 8.11 -22.28
N ARG A 495 -41.47 6.78 -22.17
CA ARG A 495 -40.98 6.07 -21.01
C ARG A 495 -39.48 6.30 -20.81
N ARG A 496 -39.07 6.51 -19.55
CA ARG A 496 -37.67 6.73 -19.15
C ARG A 496 -37.34 5.88 -17.92
N LEU A 497 -36.10 5.42 -17.84
CA LEU A 497 -35.55 4.82 -16.63
C LEU A 497 -35.32 5.91 -15.59
N ILE A 498 -35.80 5.69 -14.37
CA ILE A 498 -35.64 6.63 -13.26
C ILE A 498 -34.44 6.18 -12.44
N ILE A 499 -33.38 6.98 -12.47
CA ILE A 499 -32.13 6.68 -11.77
C ILE A 499 -32.04 7.56 -10.52
N THR A 500 -31.86 6.93 -9.37
CA THR A 500 -31.67 7.59 -8.07
C THR A 500 -30.65 6.84 -7.22
N VAL A 501 -30.37 7.35 -6.03
CA VAL A 501 -29.55 6.69 -4.99
C VAL A 501 -30.45 6.19 -3.86
N PRO A 502 -30.04 5.15 -3.10
CA PRO A 502 -30.75 4.71 -1.91
C PRO A 502 -30.99 5.89 -0.95
N SER A 503 -32.24 6.32 -0.84
CA SER A 503 -32.64 7.54 -0.12
C SER A 503 -34.13 7.51 0.22
N LYS A 504 -34.59 8.48 1.02
CA LYS A 504 -36.03 8.66 1.29
C LYS A 504 -36.83 8.92 0.00
N SER A 505 -36.22 9.60 -0.98
CA SER A 505 -36.79 9.83 -2.32
C SER A 505 -37.02 8.51 -3.05
N TYR A 506 -36.03 7.61 -3.06
CA TYR A 506 -36.17 6.27 -3.63
C TYR A 506 -37.30 5.48 -2.98
N THR A 507 -37.40 5.47 -1.65
CA THR A 507 -38.48 4.76 -0.95
C THR A 507 -39.85 5.27 -1.36
N ALA A 508 -40.02 6.60 -1.46
CA ALA A 508 -41.29 7.19 -1.87
C ALA A 508 -41.65 6.89 -3.35
N LEU A 509 -40.67 6.94 -4.25
CA LEU A 509 -40.89 6.65 -5.67
C LEU A 509 -41.17 5.17 -5.95
N ARG A 510 -40.69 4.27 -5.08
CA ARG A 510 -40.80 2.83 -5.29
C ARG A 510 -42.25 2.34 -5.31
N GLU A 511 -43.13 2.97 -4.56
CA GLU A 511 -44.55 2.59 -4.49
C GLU A 511 -45.26 2.79 -5.85
N GLU A 512 -44.96 3.89 -6.54
CA GLU A 512 -45.66 4.29 -7.77
C GLU A 512 -44.87 3.93 -9.06
N TYR A 513 -43.54 3.86 -9.01
CA TYR A 513 -42.67 3.73 -10.19
C TYR A 513 -41.76 2.48 -10.18
N SER A 514 -42.08 1.47 -9.38
CA SER A 514 -41.22 0.28 -9.13
C SER A 514 -40.62 -0.38 -10.39
N ARG A 515 -41.34 -0.39 -11.52
CA ARG A 515 -40.89 -1.04 -12.75
C ARG A 515 -39.74 -0.31 -13.45
N ASP A 516 -39.68 1.00 -13.32
CA ASP A 516 -38.71 1.86 -14.03
C ASP A 516 -37.69 2.51 -13.10
N LEU A 517 -37.81 2.28 -11.79
CA LEU A 517 -36.96 2.87 -10.76
C LEU A 517 -35.76 2.00 -10.44
N PHE A 518 -34.56 2.57 -10.56
CA PHE A 518 -33.30 1.90 -10.24
C PHE A 518 -32.49 2.75 -9.26
N ALA A 519 -32.14 2.15 -8.13
CA ALA A 519 -31.18 2.72 -7.19
C ALA A 519 -29.77 2.26 -7.54
N MET A 520 -28.85 3.23 -7.68
CA MET A 520 -27.42 2.98 -7.82
C MET A 520 -26.71 3.38 -6.51
N PRO A 521 -26.24 2.43 -5.69
CA PRO A 521 -25.63 2.73 -4.40
C PRO A 521 -24.30 3.47 -4.57
N GLU A 522 -24.03 4.41 -3.64
CA GLU A 522 -22.74 5.13 -3.51
C GLU A 522 -22.31 5.96 -4.73
N LEU A 523 -23.19 6.17 -5.72
CA LEU A 523 -22.85 6.80 -7.00
C LEU A 523 -22.18 8.17 -6.82
N ASN A 524 -22.68 9.00 -5.90
CA ASN A 524 -22.14 10.34 -5.63
C ASN A 524 -20.75 10.35 -4.97
N ASN A 525 -20.32 9.24 -4.38
CA ASN A 525 -18.99 9.12 -3.75
C ASN A 525 -17.92 8.63 -4.72
N LYS A 526 -18.31 8.27 -5.95
CA LYS A 526 -17.42 7.71 -6.96
C LYS A 526 -16.96 8.77 -7.97
N PRO A 527 -15.74 8.66 -8.53
CA PRO A 527 -15.31 9.47 -9.65
C PRO A 527 -16.25 9.32 -10.88
N PRO A 528 -16.38 10.34 -11.74
CA PRO A 528 -17.27 10.32 -12.91
C PRO A 528 -17.15 9.06 -13.79
N MET A 529 -15.93 8.58 -14.01
CA MET A 529 -15.69 7.39 -14.84
C MET A 529 -16.21 6.10 -14.20
N GLU A 530 -16.08 5.95 -12.87
CA GLU A 530 -16.65 4.81 -12.16
C GLU A 530 -18.17 4.85 -12.15
N GLN A 531 -18.78 6.06 -12.06
CA GLN A 531 -20.23 6.21 -12.17
C GLN A 531 -20.76 5.75 -13.53
N LEU A 532 -20.08 6.13 -14.62
CA LEU A 532 -20.42 5.69 -15.99
C LEU A 532 -20.22 4.17 -16.14
N THR A 533 -19.15 3.64 -15.56
CA THR A 533 -18.84 2.21 -15.59
C THR A 533 -19.92 1.39 -14.88
N ASP A 534 -20.35 1.80 -13.69
CA ASP A 534 -21.44 1.16 -12.96
C ASP A 534 -22.75 1.15 -13.77
N PHE A 535 -23.06 2.26 -14.45
CA PHE A 535 -24.24 2.36 -15.29
C PHE A 535 -24.16 1.41 -16.49
N CYS A 536 -23.04 1.43 -17.22
CA CYS A 536 -22.85 0.59 -18.39
C CYS A 536 -22.91 -0.91 -18.03
N ASN A 537 -22.29 -1.31 -16.92
CA ASN A 537 -22.38 -2.67 -16.38
C ASN A 537 -23.82 -3.06 -16.01
N LYS A 538 -24.55 -2.18 -15.32
CA LYS A 538 -25.92 -2.47 -14.85
C LYS A 538 -26.87 -2.69 -16.02
N PHE A 539 -26.78 -1.83 -17.03
CA PHE A 539 -27.72 -1.78 -18.15
C PHE A 539 -27.21 -2.45 -19.42
N ASN A 540 -26.00 -3.01 -19.40
CA ASN A 540 -25.31 -3.66 -20.52
C ASN A 540 -25.19 -2.74 -21.74
N VAL A 541 -24.62 -1.55 -21.52
CA VAL A 541 -24.44 -0.51 -22.54
C VAL A 541 -23.02 -0.53 -23.09
N GLU A 542 -22.88 -0.61 -24.41
CA GLU A 542 -21.60 -0.53 -25.13
C GLU A 542 -21.38 0.88 -25.65
N VAL A 543 -20.41 1.59 -25.09
CA VAL A 543 -20.00 2.92 -25.58
C VAL A 543 -18.93 2.73 -26.66
N ARG A 544 -19.13 3.35 -27.82
CA ARG A 544 -18.15 3.40 -28.91
C ARG A 544 -17.66 4.84 -29.14
N PRO A 545 -16.51 5.06 -29.78
CA PRO A 545 -15.99 6.40 -30.05
C PRO A 545 -17.01 7.31 -30.77
N GLU A 546 -17.82 6.75 -31.68
CA GLU A 546 -18.86 7.51 -32.36
C GLU A 546 -20.06 7.91 -31.48
N ASP A 547 -20.18 7.36 -30.27
CA ASP A 547 -21.24 7.72 -29.32
C ASP A 547 -20.88 8.93 -28.44
N GLU A 548 -19.60 9.28 -28.36
CA GLU A 548 -19.14 10.44 -27.60
C GLU A 548 -19.62 11.74 -28.24
N TYR A 549 -20.13 12.65 -27.41
CA TYR A 549 -20.67 13.94 -27.84
C TYR A 549 -21.83 13.86 -28.85
N LEU A 550 -22.53 12.72 -28.95
CA LEU A 550 -23.78 12.62 -29.73
C LEU A 550 -24.89 13.55 -29.25
N CYS A 551 -24.85 14.00 -27.99
CA CYS A 551 -25.80 14.97 -27.47
C CYS A 551 -25.14 16.04 -26.58
N CYS A 552 -25.81 17.18 -26.48
CA CYS A 552 -25.35 18.31 -25.68
C CYS A 552 -25.45 17.97 -24.20
N ILE A 553 -24.35 18.16 -23.45
CA ILE A 553 -24.35 17.94 -21.99
C ILE A 553 -25.35 18.86 -21.26
N GLU A 554 -25.63 20.05 -21.81
CA GLU A 554 -26.52 21.05 -21.19
C GLU A 554 -27.99 20.89 -21.60
N CYS A 555 -28.31 20.75 -22.90
CA CYS A 555 -29.70 20.67 -23.37
C CYS A 555 -30.12 19.30 -23.90
N ASN A 556 -29.24 18.30 -23.93
CA ASN A 556 -29.49 16.96 -24.50
C ASN A 556 -29.77 16.92 -26.01
N SER A 557 -29.67 18.05 -26.71
CA SER A 557 -29.88 18.11 -28.16
C SER A 557 -28.78 17.37 -28.93
N ARG A 558 -29.20 16.65 -29.98
CA ARG A 558 -28.31 15.92 -30.90
C ARG A 558 -27.82 16.78 -32.07
N LEU A 559 -28.18 18.06 -32.11
CA LEU A 559 -27.78 19.00 -33.16
C LEU A 559 -26.35 19.49 -32.90
N GLN A 560 -25.37 18.60 -33.00
CA GLN A 560 -23.96 18.91 -32.74
C GLN A 560 -23.22 19.21 -34.05
N ILE A 561 -22.51 20.34 -34.07
CA ILE A 561 -21.69 20.75 -35.21
C ILE A 561 -20.22 20.64 -34.79
N LYS A 562 -19.46 19.77 -35.47
CA LYS A 562 -18.07 19.48 -35.14
C LYS A 562 -17.13 20.37 -35.96
N PHE A 563 -16.22 21.09 -35.30
CA PHE A 563 -15.25 22.00 -35.90
C PHE A 563 -13.83 21.74 -35.40
N PRO A 564 -12.80 22.01 -36.23
CA PRO A 564 -11.40 21.99 -35.78
C PRO A 564 -11.07 23.00 -34.69
N GLY A 565 -10.00 22.68 -33.95
CA GLY A 565 -9.49 23.27 -32.73
C GLY A 565 -9.24 24.78 -32.61
N PRO A 566 -8.89 25.54 -33.66
CA PRO A 566 -8.39 26.90 -33.46
C PRO A 566 -9.45 27.96 -33.05
N ILE A 567 -10.52 27.58 -32.33
CA ILE A 567 -11.76 28.32 -32.03
C ILE A 567 -11.58 29.69 -31.36
N LYS A 568 -10.62 29.88 -30.45
CA LYS A 568 -10.47 31.20 -29.80
C LYS A 568 -9.95 32.28 -30.74
N ILE A 569 -9.11 31.93 -31.72
CA ILE A 569 -8.58 32.90 -32.70
C ILE A 569 -9.71 33.45 -33.58
N PHE A 570 -10.81 32.70 -33.74
CA PHE A 570 -11.98 33.09 -34.55
C PHE A 570 -12.56 34.45 -34.14
N PHE A 571 -12.62 34.73 -32.83
CA PHE A 571 -13.30 35.92 -32.31
C PHE A 571 -12.38 37.13 -32.11
N TYR A 572 -11.07 36.91 -32.03
CA TYR A 572 -10.08 37.97 -31.81
C TYR A 572 -9.28 38.37 -33.05
N ASN A 573 -9.00 37.44 -33.99
CA ASN A 573 -8.25 37.74 -35.23
C ASN A 573 -8.72 36.91 -36.44
N PRO A 574 -9.82 37.31 -37.11
CA PRO A 574 -10.45 36.51 -38.18
C PRO A 574 -9.61 36.32 -39.45
N LEU A 575 -8.65 37.22 -39.72
CA LEU A 575 -7.80 37.19 -40.93
C LEU A 575 -6.64 36.20 -40.83
N ASP A 576 -5.94 36.18 -39.69
CA ASP A 576 -4.88 35.20 -39.43
C ASP A 576 -5.46 33.77 -39.43
N TRP A 577 -6.68 33.64 -38.92
CA TRP A 577 -7.38 32.37 -38.85
C TRP A 577 -7.84 31.81 -40.21
N TRP A 578 -8.31 32.66 -41.13
CA TRP A 578 -8.71 32.22 -42.49
C TRP A 578 -7.58 31.45 -43.19
N ASN A 579 -6.35 31.96 -43.09
CA ASN A 579 -5.19 31.31 -43.69
C ASN A 579 -4.83 30.00 -42.99
N ARG A 580 -4.91 29.95 -41.66
CA ARG A 580 -4.66 28.72 -40.89
C ARG A 580 -5.63 27.61 -41.25
N MET A 581 -6.91 27.92 -41.45
CA MET A 581 -7.92 26.91 -41.82
C MET A 581 -7.70 26.30 -43.20
N LEU A 582 -7.23 27.09 -44.16
CA LEU A 582 -6.89 26.59 -45.50
C LEU A 582 -5.67 25.67 -45.50
N GLN A 583 -4.84 25.74 -44.45
CA GLN A 583 -3.61 24.96 -44.29
C GLN A 583 -3.80 23.74 -43.37
N LEU A 584 -4.98 23.54 -42.80
CA LEU A 584 -5.23 22.38 -41.95
C LEU A 584 -5.21 21.11 -42.79
N ASN A 585 -4.52 20.10 -42.28
CA ASN A 585 -4.65 18.74 -42.75
C ASN A 585 -5.93 18.13 -42.13
N PRO A 586 -6.94 17.73 -42.93
CA PRO A 586 -8.17 17.15 -42.39
C PRO A 586 -7.93 15.90 -41.54
N ASP A 587 -6.87 15.13 -41.82
CA ASP A 587 -6.52 13.92 -41.06
C ASP A 587 -6.18 14.21 -39.58
N ASP A 588 -5.76 15.44 -39.26
CA ASP A 588 -5.47 15.86 -37.89
C ASP A 588 -6.75 16.22 -37.08
N TYR A 589 -7.92 16.22 -37.72
CA TYR A 589 -9.21 16.64 -37.15
C TYR A 589 -10.37 15.76 -37.64
N ASP A 590 -10.26 14.44 -37.50
CA ASP A 590 -11.30 13.46 -37.85
C ASP A 590 -11.79 13.51 -39.31
N GLY A 591 -10.90 13.91 -40.23
CA GLY A 591 -11.24 14.07 -41.65
C GLY A 591 -12.19 15.25 -41.92
N ILE A 592 -12.38 16.16 -40.95
CA ILE A 592 -13.30 17.29 -41.12
C ILE A 592 -12.72 18.29 -42.10
N VAL A 593 -13.39 18.43 -43.24
CA VAL A 593 -13.08 19.44 -44.23
C VAL A 593 -13.92 20.69 -43.95
N VAL A 594 -13.24 21.81 -43.69
CA VAL A 594 -13.90 23.10 -43.48
C VAL A 594 -13.85 23.94 -44.76
N LYS A 595 -15.02 24.33 -45.25
CA LYS A 595 -15.15 25.26 -46.37
C LYS A 595 -15.30 26.69 -45.86
N MET A 596 -14.33 27.52 -46.19
CA MET A 596 -14.35 28.95 -45.90
C MET A 596 -15.05 29.74 -46.99
N SER A 597 -16.01 30.60 -46.61
CA SER A 597 -16.72 31.46 -47.58
C SER A 597 -17.07 32.83 -47.01
N ARG A 598 -17.40 33.75 -47.92
CA ARG A 598 -18.07 35.02 -47.63
C ARG A 598 -19.44 35.00 -48.34
N PRO A 599 -20.54 35.39 -47.68
CA PRO A 599 -21.86 35.37 -48.29
C PRO A 599 -21.95 36.22 -49.58
N THR A 600 -21.19 37.31 -49.65
CA THR A 600 -21.00 38.12 -50.85
C THR A 600 -19.56 38.64 -50.94
N PRO A 601 -19.04 39.01 -52.13
CA PRO A 601 -17.67 39.51 -52.29
C PRO A 601 -17.36 40.77 -51.45
N LYS A 602 -18.38 41.59 -51.16
CA LYS A 602 -18.26 42.80 -50.31
C LYS A 602 -18.57 42.52 -48.83
N SER A 603 -19.00 41.31 -48.48
CA SER A 603 -19.36 40.98 -47.11
C SER A 603 -18.12 40.94 -46.21
N LYS A 604 -18.26 41.54 -45.01
CA LYS A 604 -17.28 41.39 -43.93
C LYS A 604 -17.47 40.08 -43.16
N TRP A 605 -18.50 39.30 -43.49
CA TRP A 605 -18.87 38.11 -42.73
C TRP A 605 -18.09 36.91 -43.22
N ILE A 606 -17.52 36.19 -42.27
CA ILE A 606 -16.76 34.97 -42.51
C ILE A 606 -17.59 33.79 -42.03
N VAL A 607 -17.75 32.80 -42.90
CA VAL A 607 -18.50 31.57 -42.61
C VAL A 607 -17.58 30.37 -42.76
N ALA A 608 -17.50 29.56 -41.71
CA ALA A 608 -16.89 28.24 -41.75
C ALA A 608 -18.01 27.21 -41.92
N THR A 609 -17.97 26.41 -42.97
CA THR A 609 -18.99 25.38 -43.24
C THR A 609 -18.38 24.00 -43.13
N VAL A 610 -19.06 23.13 -42.41
CA VAL A 610 -18.77 21.69 -42.26
C VAL A 610 -19.98 20.88 -42.70
N PRO A 611 -19.90 19.55 -42.87
CA PRO A 611 -21.01 18.76 -43.37
C PRO A 611 -22.31 18.89 -42.56
N THR A 612 -22.24 19.09 -41.25
CA THR A 612 -23.42 19.12 -40.35
C THR A 612 -23.97 20.54 -40.08
N GLY A 613 -23.28 21.59 -40.51
CA GLY A 613 -23.70 22.97 -40.26
C GLY A 613 -22.65 24.01 -40.60
N CYS A 614 -22.89 25.25 -40.19
CA CYS A 614 -21.95 26.34 -40.37
C CYS A 614 -21.83 27.24 -39.15
N LEU A 615 -20.69 27.92 -39.05
CA LEU A 615 -20.39 28.88 -38.01
C LEU A 615 -20.16 30.25 -38.67
N HIS A 616 -21.06 31.20 -38.38
CA HIS A 616 -20.90 32.60 -38.70
C HIS A 616 -19.97 33.25 -37.68
N ILE A 617 -18.69 33.31 -38.02
CA ILE A 617 -17.61 33.68 -37.11
C ILE A 617 -17.79 35.09 -36.57
N THR A 618 -18.03 36.05 -37.46
CA THR A 618 -18.19 37.46 -37.09
C THR A 618 -19.49 37.74 -36.33
N ARG A 619 -20.50 36.86 -36.43
CA ARG A 619 -21.78 37.00 -35.73
C ARG A 619 -21.86 36.13 -34.47
N GLN A 620 -20.84 35.31 -34.21
CA GLN A 620 -20.84 34.30 -33.16
C GLN A 620 -22.08 33.40 -33.19
N THR A 621 -22.53 33.03 -34.40
CA THR A 621 -23.77 32.26 -34.59
C THR A 621 -23.48 30.91 -35.23
N ALA A 622 -23.91 29.82 -34.59
CA ALA A 622 -23.86 28.48 -35.15
C ALA A 622 -25.22 28.12 -35.77
N ILE A 623 -25.21 27.53 -36.96
CA ILE A 623 -26.43 27.09 -37.67
C ILE A 623 -26.25 25.62 -38.03
N HIS A 624 -27.10 24.76 -37.48
CA HIS A 624 -27.12 23.34 -37.85
C HIS A 624 -28.04 23.14 -39.04
N ASN A 625 -27.74 22.19 -39.94
CA ASN A 625 -28.55 21.99 -41.17
C ASN A 625 -30.03 21.68 -40.88
N ASN A 626 -30.31 21.05 -39.74
CA ASN A 626 -31.65 20.69 -39.28
C ASN A 626 -32.33 21.76 -38.40
N LEU A 627 -31.68 22.89 -38.12
CA LEU A 627 -32.23 24.00 -37.34
C LEU A 627 -31.67 25.35 -37.84
N PRO A 628 -32.32 25.96 -38.86
CA PRO A 628 -31.76 27.08 -39.60
C PRO A 628 -31.81 28.43 -38.86
N ASP A 629 -32.56 28.55 -37.77
CA ASP A 629 -32.74 29.81 -37.02
C ASP A 629 -31.45 30.35 -36.41
N GLY A 630 -30.47 29.47 -36.19
CA GLY A 630 -29.16 29.79 -35.66
C GLY A 630 -29.16 30.13 -34.17
N VAL A 631 -28.06 29.81 -33.50
CA VAL A 631 -27.90 30.05 -32.06
C VAL A 631 -26.60 30.78 -31.77
N GLU A 632 -26.63 31.69 -30.80
CA GLU A 632 -25.42 32.36 -30.31
C GLU A 632 -24.49 31.38 -29.60
N VAL A 633 -23.22 31.38 -29.99
CA VAL A 633 -22.20 30.46 -29.49
C VAL A 633 -21.67 30.92 -28.13
N LYS A 634 -21.79 30.05 -27.13
CA LYS A 634 -21.38 30.32 -25.74
C LYS A 634 -19.92 29.96 -25.50
N ILE A 635 -19.00 30.64 -26.18
CA ILE A 635 -17.57 30.34 -26.12
C ILE A 635 -16.92 30.62 -24.74
N GLN A 636 -17.48 31.55 -23.97
CA GLN A 636 -16.93 32.02 -22.68
C GLN A 636 -16.76 30.92 -21.62
N LYS A 637 -17.33 29.72 -21.83
CA LYS A 637 -17.25 28.58 -20.90
C LYS A 637 -16.05 27.65 -21.12
N VAL A 638 -15.27 27.84 -22.19
CA VAL A 638 -14.09 27.03 -22.48
C VAL A 638 -12.83 27.74 -21.98
N PRO A 639 -11.95 27.08 -21.21
CA PRO A 639 -10.70 27.69 -20.74
C PRO A 639 -9.76 28.09 -21.89
N ASP A 640 -9.06 29.20 -21.71
CA ASP A 640 -8.16 29.78 -22.69
C ASP A 640 -7.04 28.84 -23.18
N ASP A 641 -6.56 27.97 -22.28
CA ASP A 641 -5.48 27.03 -22.53
C ASP A 641 -5.90 25.87 -23.44
N GLU A 642 -7.19 25.50 -23.43
CA GLU A 642 -7.71 24.39 -24.24
C GLU A 642 -7.70 24.76 -25.73
N PHE A 643 -7.86 26.04 -26.06
CA PHE A 643 -7.84 26.52 -27.45
C PHE A 643 -6.46 26.55 -28.10
N GLN A 644 -5.38 26.44 -27.31
CA GLN A 644 -4.02 26.41 -27.84
C GLN A 644 -3.55 24.98 -28.17
N ARG A 645 -4.36 23.96 -27.86
CA ARG A 645 -3.99 22.57 -28.11
C ARG A 645 -4.11 22.23 -29.61
N PRO A 646 -3.02 21.75 -30.24
CA PRO A 646 -3.10 21.27 -31.62
C PRO A 646 -4.00 20.01 -31.70
N ASN A 647 -4.59 19.79 -32.87
CA ASN A 647 -5.34 18.56 -33.21
C ASN A 647 -6.55 18.24 -32.32
N MET A 648 -7.21 19.27 -31.77
CA MET A 648 -8.44 19.09 -30.98
C MET A 648 -9.68 19.41 -31.81
N CYS A 649 -10.79 18.70 -31.61
CA CYS A 649 -12.08 19.04 -32.18
C CYS A 649 -12.99 19.69 -31.11
N PHE A 650 -13.88 20.56 -31.57
CA PHE A 650 -14.90 21.20 -30.76
C PHE A 650 -16.28 20.87 -31.29
N TYR A 651 -17.25 20.78 -30.38
CA TYR A 651 -18.63 20.47 -30.68
C TYR A 651 -19.49 21.64 -30.24
N VAL A 652 -20.14 22.28 -31.21
CA VAL A 652 -21.06 23.40 -30.97
C VAL A 652 -22.47 22.89 -31.08
N CYS A 653 -23.24 23.00 -30.00
CA CYS A 653 -24.65 22.66 -30.02
C CYS A 653 -25.44 23.71 -30.79
N GLY A 654 -26.05 23.32 -31.91
CA GLY A 654 -26.90 24.17 -32.74
C GLY A 654 -28.24 24.58 -32.11
N ASP A 655 -28.58 24.02 -30.95
CA ASP A 655 -29.83 24.33 -30.22
C ASP A 655 -29.60 25.34 -29.09
N CYS A 656 -28.64 25.08 -28.19
CA CYS A 656 -28.39 25.95 -27.04
C CYS A 656 -27.07 26.74 -27.10
N GLY A 657 -26.26 26.54 -28.14
CA GLY A 657 -24.99 27.26 -28.37
C GLY A 657 -23.84 26.82 -27.47
N THR A 658 -24.02 25.82 -26.60
CA THR A 658 -22.94 25.30 -25.75
C THR A 658 -21.82 24.72 -26.59
N VAL A 659 -20.59 25.07 -26.24
CA VAL A 659 -19.36 24.53 -26.84
C VAL A 659 -18.77 23.47 -25.91
N ALA A 660 -18.57 22.27 -26.43
CA ALA A 660 -17.80 21.20 -25.80
C ALA A 660 -16.53 20.94 -26.61
N TYR A 661 -15.58 20.23 -26.00
CA TYR A 661 -14.31 19.86 -26.60
C TYR A 661 -13.89 18.48 -26.08
N ASP A 662 -13.01 17.82 -26.82
CA ASP A 662 -12.39 16.54 -26.45
C ASP A 662 -11.41 16.78 -25.29
N GLY A 663 -11.98 16.94 -24.08
CA GLY A 663 -11.23 17.18 -22.86
C GLY A 663 -10.56 15.91 -22.40
N ARG A 664 -9.26 15.76 -22.70
CA ARG A 664 -8.32 15.04 -21.83
C ARG A 664 -8.59 15.50 -20.39
N ALA A 665 -8.92 14.59 -19.48
CA ALA A 665 -9.35 14.91 -18.13
C ALA A 665 -8.38 15.89 -17.44
N SER A 666 -8.80 17.15 -17.27
CA SER A 666 -8.28 18.05 -16.27
C SER A 666 -9.31 18.13 -15.14
N HIS A 667 -8.86 17.78 -13.93
CA HIS A 667 -9.63 17.93 -12.71
C HIS A 667 -10.17 19.37 -12.58
N GLN A 668 -11.48 19.57 -12.75
CA GLN A 668 -12.13 20.81 -12.37
C GLN A 668 -12.72 20.70 -10.97
N ASN A 669 -12.11 21.46 -10.05
CA ASN A 669 -12.72 21.90 -8.81
C ASN A 669 -14.06 22.58 -9.10
N SER A 670 -15.12 22.11 -8.45
CA SER A 670 -16.41 22.78 -8.37
C SER A 670 -16.25 24.11 -7.63
N LYS A 671 -16.19 25.23 -8.37
CA LYS A 671 -16.48 26.55 -7.79
C LYS A 671 -17.99 26.74 -7.80
N THR A 672 -18.58 26.61 -6.62
CA THR A 672 -19.91 27.11 -6.29
C THR A 672 -19.99 28.61 -6.54
N SER A 673 -20.98 29.00 -7.34
CA SER A 673 -21.44 30.37 -7.55
C SER A 673 -21.80 31.04 -6.23
N GLN A 674 -21.04 32.05 -5.83
CA GLN A 674 -21.54 33.14 -5.00
C GLN A 674 -21.72 34.37 -5.89
N SER A 675 -22.98 34.78 -5.99
CA SER A 675 -23.42 36.10 -6.44
C SER A 675 -22.62 37.19 -5.73
N ASN A 676 -22.10 38.16 -6.46
CA ASN A 676 -21.92 39.50 -5.91
C ASN A 676 -22.43 40.51 -6.92
N ASP A 677 -23.57 41.07 -6.56
CA ASP A 677 -24.08 42.33 -7.06
C ASP A 677 -23.03 43.43 -6.82
N LYS A 678 -22.88 44.26 -7.86
CA LYS A 678 -22.73 45.72 -7.80
C LYS A 678 -21.41 46.35 -7.28
N HIS A 679 -20.81 47.01 -8.26
CA HIS A 679 -20.48 48.45 -8.31
C HIS A 679 -19.15 48.98 -7.73
N LEU A 680 -18.50 49.79 -8.59
CA LEU A 680 -17.78 51.06 -8.31
C LEU A 680 -16.50 50.88 -7.48
N ILE A 681 -15.28 51.09 -7.99
CA ILE A 681 -14.70 52.23 -8.75
C ILE A 681 -13.52 51.70 -9.57
#